data_AF-D1B0Y8-F1
#
_entry.id   AF-D1B0Y8-F1
#
_cell.length_a   1.000
_cell.length_b   1.000
_cell.length_c   1.000
_cell.angle_alpha   90.00
_cell.angle_beta   90.00
_cell.angle_gamma   90.00
#
_symmetry.space_group_name_H-M   'P 1'
#
loop_
_entity.id
_entity.type
_entity.pdbx_description
1 polymer ?
#
loop_
_entity_poly.entity_id
_entity_poly.type
_entity_poly.pdbx_seq_one_letter_code
_entity_poly.pdbx_strand_id
1 'polypeptide(L)'
;MSLSRRDFLKTSAAASAAAAVGISVPAELKAAGEQAEANWRWDKAVCRFCGTGCGIMVATKEGKIVAVKGDPAAPVNRGLNCIKGYFNAKIMYGADRLKQPLLRMNDKGEFDKKGQFKPVSWKRAFDEMEKHIKAALKVGGPEAIGVFGSGQYTIQEGYAAAKMMKAGFRANGIDPNARHCMASAVAGFMQTFGIDEPAGCYDDIEITDTIVTWGANMAEMHPILWSRVSDRKLTSPDRVKVVNLSTYTHRCSDLADIEIIFSPSTDLAIWNYIAREIVYNHPESIDWDFVKKNIIFTTGFANIGYGMRTEAEAKKLGYSAKELEVIKKEDAKVISEKEAPGLAHLGIKAGDVMKMDKAGAAAVHWEITFEDFKKALDPYTLDYVAKISKGNPDEKLEDFKVKLQTLANLYIEKNRKVVSFWTMGFNQHQRGTWVNEQSYMVHFLLGKQAKPGDGAFSLTGQPSACGTAREVGTFTHRLPADMDVHIPKHREVTEKIWKLPKGTINPVGYQHIMNIHRHIESGKIKFAWVNVCNPYQDSANASHWIKAARELDNFIVCSDAYPGISAKVSDLILPTAMIYEKWGSYGNAERRTQHWRQQVVPVGDAMSDTWQWVELSKRFTIKDVWGEQPIKGGKIPSVIEAAKAMGYKETDTMYDVLFATPFAKQFKADDAIGKGFDNSEVFGDNRGVMGSDGKEWKGYGFFIQKSIWEEYRQFGLGHGHDLADFDTYHKVRGLKWPVVDGKETQWRFNAKYDPYAAKAGNGDFAFYGDFAKALKKGNLVKPTTEETYSLKNKAKIFFRPYMDPCEMPDKEYDTWLCTGRVLEHWHSGTMTMRVPELYRAVPEALCYMHPEDAKAKGLKQGDMIWIESRRGSCKARVETRGRNRTPRGLVFVPWFDEKVMINKVCLDATCPISKQTDYKKCAVKLYKA
;
A
#
# COMPACT_ATOMS: atom_id res chain seq x y z
N MET A 1 -6.78 -29.54 -39.63
CA MET A 1 -7.08 -30.01 -38.27
C MET A 1 -7.26 -28.79 -37.37
N SER A 2 -8.42 -28.62 -36.73
CA SER A 2 -8.63 -27.49 -35.81
C SER A 2 -7.83 -27.73 -34.53
N LEU A 3 -6.85 -26.88 -34.24
CA LEU A 3 -6.19 -26.85 -32.93
C LEU A 3 -7.25 -26.69 -31.84
N SER A 4 -7.26 -27.58 -30.84
CA SER A 4 -8.14 -27.39 -29.69
C SER A 4 -7.72 -26.12 -28.92
N ARG A 5 -8.65 -25.47 -28.23
CA ARG A 5 -8.35 -24.30 -27.38
C ARG A 5 -7.23 -24.60 -26.36
N ARG A 6 -7.12 -25.85 -25.91
CA ARG A 6 -6.07 -26.31 -24.99
C ARG A 6 -4.70 -26.38 -25.67
N ASP A 7 -4.65 -26.93 -26.88
CA ASP A 7 -3.41 -27.05 -27.64
C ASP A 7 -2.91 -25.66 -28.06
N PHE A 8 -3.82 -24.76 -28.46
CA PHE A 8 -3.49 -23.37 -28.72
C PHE A 8 -2.89 -22.65 -27.49
N LEU A 9 -3.51 -22.76 -26.30
CA LEU A 9 -2.97 -22.12 -25.10
C LEU A 9 -1.58 -22.65 -24.71
N LYS A 10 -1.34 -23.95 -24.88
CA LYS A 10 0.00 -24.54 -24.69
C LYS A 10 1.00 -23.98 -25.69
N THR A 11 0.62 -23.90 -26.96
CA THR A 11 1.46 -23.40 -28.04
C THR A 11 1.77 -21.92 -27.89
N SER A 12 0.79 -21.06 -27.57
CA SER A 12 1.03 -19.64 -27.31
C SER A 12 1.87 -19.40 -26.07
N ALA A 13 1.68 -20.18 -25.00
CA ALA A 13 2.54 -20.12 -23.82
C ALA A 13 3.97 -20.54 -24.14
N ALA A 14 4.16 -21.62 -24.92
CA ALA A 14 5.47 -22.07 -25.36
C ALA A 14 6.15 -21.04 -26.29
N ALA A 15 5.40 -20.43 -27.21
CA ALA A 15 5.91 -19.38 -28.10
C ALA A 15 6.29 -18.10 -27.34
N SER A 16 5.47 -17.66 -26.38
CA SER A 16 5.81 -16.54 -25.49
C SER A 16 7.04 -16.85 -24.64
N ALA A 17 7.16 -18.07 -24.11
CA ALA A 17 8.35 -18.50 -23.37
C ALA A 17 9.59 -18.52 -24.26
N ALA A 18 9.51 -19.12 -25.46
CA ALA A 18 10.59 -19.17 -26.44
C ALA A 18 11.06 -17.76 -26.84
N ALA A 19 10.13 -16.85 -27.15
CA ALA A 19 10.44 -15.47 -27.46
C ALA A 19 11.09 -14.73 -26.27
N ALA A 20 10.62 -14.97 -25.04
CA ALA A 20 11.19 -14.38 -23.83
C ALA A 20 12.63 -14.82 -23.56
N VAL A 21 13.03 -16.01 -24.05
CA VAL A 21 14.41 -16.53 -23.96
C VAL A 21 15.19 -16.43 -25.29
N GLY A 22 14.68 -15.69 -26.28
CA GLY A 22 15.37 -15.45 -27.56
C GLY A 22 15.42 -16.63 -28.53
N ILE A 23 14.57 -17.65 -28.34
CA ILE A 23 14.47 -18.82 -29.23
C ILE A 23 13.44 -18.53 -30.34
N SER A 24 13.81 -18.80 -31.59
CA SER A 24 12.92 -18.64 -32.76
C SER A 24 11.73 -19.61 -32.71
N VAL A 25 10.52 -19.08 -32.86
CA VAL A 25 9.29 -19.89 -32.96
C VAL A 25 9.15 -20.42 -34.39
N PRO A 26 8.88 -21.73 -34.60
CA PRO A 26 8.67 -22.30 -35.93
C PRO A 26 7.55 -21.59 -36.72
N ALA A 27 7.78 -21.35 -38.02
CA ALA A 27 6.88 -20.57 -38.87
C ALA A 27 5.46 -21.15 -38.98
N GLU A 28 5.34 -22.48 -39.01
CA GLU A 28 4.07 -23.21 -39.07
C GLU A 28 3.23 -23.01 -37.80
N LEU A 29 3.86 -22.97 -36.62
CA LEU A 29 3.20 -22.69 -35.34
C LEU A 29 2.73 -21.23 -35.26
N LYS A 30 3.50 -20.31 -35.85
CA LYS A 30 3.14 -18.89 -35.94
C LYS A 30 1.93 -18.69 -36.86
N ALA A 31 1.94 -19.28 -38.05
CA ALA A 31 0.84 -19.20 -39.02
C ALA A 31 -0.46 -19.84 -38.50
N ALA A 32 -0.37 -21.00 -37.84
CA ALA A 32 -1.53 -21.64 -37.22
C ALA A 32 -2.12 -20.82 -36.06
N GLY A 33 -1.27 -20.13 -35.29
CA GLY A 33 -1.70 -19.17 -34.27
C GLY A 33 -2.40 -17.95 -34.87
N GLU A 34 -1.83 -17.35 -35.91
CA GLU A 34 -2.41 -16.20 -36.63
C GLU A 34 -3.79 -16.52 -37.21
N GLN A 35 -3.98 -17.73 -37.76
CA GLN A 35 -5.27 -18.16 -38.28
C GLN A 35 -6.32 -18.40 -37.17
N ALA A 36 -5.91 -18.94 -36.02
CA ALA A 36 -6.81 -19.16 -34.87
C ALA A 36 -7.24 -17.85 -34.19
N GLU A 37 -6.40 -16.82 -34.26
CA GLU A 37 -6.61 -15.50 -33.65
C GLU A 37 -7.18 -14.45 -34.64
N ALA A 38 -7.43 -14.79 -35.91
CA ALA A 38 -7.71 -13.81 -36.97
C ALA A 38 -8.84 -12.81 -36.67
N ASN A 39 -9.82 -13.18 -35.84
CA ASN A 39 -10.95 -12.33 -35.44
C ASN A 39 -10.85 -11.81 -34.00
N TRP A 40 -9.67 -11.87 -33.39
CA TRP A 40 -9.43 -11.39 -32.03
C TRP A 40 -8.80 -10.00 -32.08
N ARG A 41 -9.25 -9.12 -31.19
CA ARG A 41 -8.58 -7.82 -30.97
C ARG A 41 -7.69 -7.93 -29.74
N TRP A 42 -6.38 -7.83 -29.95
CA TRP A 42 -5.39 -7.71 -28.88
C TRP A 42 -5.13 -6.23 -28.54
N ASP A 43 -5.10 -5.92 -27.25
CA ASP A 43 -4.72 -4.60 -26.75
C ASP A 43 -3.86 -4.73 -25.48
N LYS A 44 -3.07 -3.68 -25.20
CA LYS A 44 -2.23 -3.64 -24.00
C LYS A 44 -3.06 -3.35 -22.76
N ALA A 45 -2.70 -3.98 -21.66
CA ALA A 45 -3.22 -3.67 -20.34
C ALA A 45 -2.17 -3.92 -19.25
N VAL A 46 -2.58 -3.78 -18.00
CA VAL A 46 -1.73 -4.02 -16.82
C VAL A 46 -2.33 -5.13 -15.97
N CYS A 47 -1.47 -5.94 -15.37
CA CYS A 47 -1.90 -6.97 -14.44
C CYS A 47 -2.63 -6.37 -13.22
N ARG A 48 -3.85 -6.86 -12.92
CA ARG A 48 -4.69 -6.44 -11.77
C ARG A 48 -4.11 -6.62 -10.36
N PHE A 49 -3.02 -7.38 -10.20
CA PHE A 49 -2.59 -7.89 -8.90
C PHE A 49 -1.47 -7.07 -8.25
N CYS A 50 -0.25 -7.59 -8.12
CA CYS A 50 0.78 -6.98 -7.28
C CYS A 50 1.46 -5.77 -7.93
N GLY A 51 2.11 -4.96 -7.08
CA GLY A 51 2.84 -3.75 -7.45
C GLY A 51 4.11 -3.95 -8.27
N THR A 52 4.40 -5.18 -8.73
CA THR A 52 5.36 -5.38 -9.83
C THR A 52 4.85 -4.69 -11.11
N GLY A 53 3.54 -4.72 -11.37
CA GLY A 53 2.95 -4.03 -12.53
C GLY A 53 3.37 -4.65 -13.86
N CYS A 54 3.25 -5.98 -14.00
CA CYS A 54 3.52 -6.67 -15.26
C CYS A 54 2.59 -6.13 -16.36
N GLY A 55 3.16 -5.82 -17.53
CA GLY A 55 2.38 -5.52 -18.73
C GLY A 55 1.81 -6.80 -19.31
N ILE A 56 0.55 -6.76 -19.72
CA ILE A 56 -0.15 -7.90 -20.31
C ILE A 56 -0.82 -7.49 -21.62
N MET A 57 -1.09 -8.48 -22.46
CA MET A 57 -1.95 -8.34 -23.63
C MET A 57 -3.28 -9.04 -23.34
N VAL A 58 -4.38 -8.39 -23.67
CA VAL A 58 -5.75 -8.90 -23.51
C VAL A 58 -6.35 -9.09 -24.90
N ALA A 59 -6.87 -10.29 -25.19
CA ALA A 59 -7.57 -10.59 -26.43
C ALA A 59 -9.08 -10.60 -26.21
N THR A 60 -9.79 -9.86 -27.06
CA THR A 60 -11.25 -9.74 -27.03
C THR A 60 -11.87 -10.29 -28.31
N LYS A 61 -12.98 -11.02 -28.17
CA LYS A 61 -13.82 -11.49 -29.27
C LYS A 61 -15.28 -11.49 -28.81
N GLU A 62 -16.18 -10.94 -29.62
CA GLU A 62 -17.63 -10.92 -29.35
C GLU A 62 -17.96 -10.40 -27.94
N GLY A 63 -17.34 -9.29 -27.54
CA GLY A 63 -17.58 -8.64 -26.24
C GLY A 63 -17.05 -9.40 -25.02
N LYS A 64 -16.22 -10.44 -25.19
CA LYS A 64 -15.62 -11.22 -24.10
C LYS A 64 -14.11 -11.28 -24.20
N ILE A 65 -13.44 -11.37 -23.04
CA ILE A 65 -12.02 -11.68 -22.99
C ILE A 65 -11.82 -13.17 -23.19
N VAL A 66 -11.11 -13.54 -24.25
CA VAL A 66 -10.89 -14.95 -24.62
C VAL A 66 -9.48 -15.44 -24.27
N ALA A 67 -8.50 -14.53 -24.17
CA ALA A 67 -7.14 -14.86 -23.79
C ALA A 67 -6.41 -13.68 -23.11
N VAL A 68 -5.41 -14.01 -22.30
CA VAL A 68 -4.44 -13.08 -21.70
C VAL A 68 -3.06 -13.71 -21.78
N LYS A 69 -2.03 -12.90 -22.11
CA LYS A 69 -0.62 -13.29 -22.08
C LYS A 69 0.23 -12.16 -21.52
N GLY A 70 1.46 -12.44 -21.07
CA GLY A 70 2.40 -11.38 -20.74
C GLY A 70 2.77 -10.60 -22.00
N ASP A 71 2.90 -9.27 -21.91
CA ASP A 71 3.34 -8.46 -23.04
C ASP A 71 4.87 -8.60 -23.22
N PRO A 72 5.36 -9.17 -24.33
CA PRO A 72 6.79 -9.27 -24.61
C PRO A 72 7.48 -7.91 -24.70
N ALA A 73 6.75 -6.86 -25.08
CA ALA A 73 7.27 -5.50 -25.20
C ALA A 73 7.26 -4.74 -23.86
N ALA A 74 6.67 -5.29 -22.80
CA ALA A 74 6.65 -4.63 -21.49
C ALA A 74 8.00 -4.85 -20.76
N PRO A 75 8.72 -3.78 -20.39
CA PRO A 75 10.08 -3.88 -19.85
C PRO A 75 10.12 -4.58 -18.48
N VAL A 76 9.01 -4.55 -17.74
CA VAL A 76 8.89 -5.13 -16.40
C VAL A 76 9.07 -6.65 -16.42
N ASN A 77 8.37 -7.32 -17.34
CA ASN A 77 8.17 -8.77 -17.32
C ASN A 77 8.59 -9.49 -18.60
N ARG A 78 8.85 -8.77 -19.70
CA ARG A 78 9.39 -9.34 -20.95
C ARG A 78 8.64 -10.59 -21.41
N GLY A 79 7.29 -10.54 -21.34
CA GLY A 79 6.42 -11.64 -21.75
C GLY A 79 6.06 -12.65 -20.65
N LEU A 80 6.70 -12.63 -19.48
CA LEU A 80 6.43 -13.55 -18.38
C LEU A 80 5.20 -13.12 -17.55
N ASN A 81 4.55 -14.10 -16.93
CA ASN A 81 3.52 -13.90 -15.91
C ASN A 81 3.68 -14.92 -14.79
N CYS A 82 3.16 -14.59 -13.60
CA CYS A 82 2.95 -15.58 -12.53
C CYS A 82 1.58 -16.26 -12.68
N ILE A 83 1.29 -17.26 -11.84
CA ILE A 83 0.02 -18.02 -11.90
C ILE A 83 -1.22 -17.11 -11.84
N LYS A 84 -1.20 -16.05 -11.01
CA LYS A 84 -2.28 -15.05 -10.94
C LYS A 84 -2.42 -14.30 -12.27
N GLY A 85 -1.29 -13.89 -12.87
CA GLY A 85 -1.25 -13.20 -14.16
C GLY A 85 -1.79 -14.04 -15.33
N TYR A 86 -1.51 -15.34 -15.34
CA TYR A 86 -2.05 -16.24 -16.37
C TYR A 86 -3.57 -16.41 -16.29
N PHE A 87 -4.17 -16.29 -15.10
CA PHE A 87 -5.62 -16.37 -14.91
C PHE A 87 -6.31 -15.02 -14.74
N ASN A 88 -5.65 -13.92 -15.09
CA ASN A 88 -6.14 -12.57 -14.84
C ASN A 88 -7.52 -12.30 -15.46
N ALA A 89 -7.80 -12.81 -16.66
CA ALA A 89 -9.11 -12.64 -17.29
C ALA A 89 -10.26 -13.29 -16.51
N LYS A 90 -10.01 -14.42 -15.84
CA LYS A 90 -11.06 -15.21 -15.18
C LYS A 90 -11.64 -14.53 -13.95
N ILE A 91 -10.93 -13.57 -13.35
CA ILE A 91 -11.38 -12.89 -12.14
C ILE A 91 -12.68 -12.11 -12.32
N MET A 92 -13.04 -11.74 -13.54
CA MET A 92 -14.25 -10.97 -13.83
C MET A 92 -15.49 -11.85 -14.03
N TYR A 93 -15.33 -13.16 -14.14
CA TYR A 93 -16.37 -14.09 -14.57
C TYR A 93 -16.81 -15.08 -13.47
N GLY A 94 -16.61 -14.73 -12.20
CA GLY A 94 -17.19 -15.47 -11.08
C GLY A 94 -18.72 -15.44 -11.15
N ALA A 95 -19.37 -16.55 -10.80
CA ALA A 95 -20.80 -16.74 -10.99
C ALA A 95 -21.67 -15.75 -10.18
N ASP A 96 -21.16 -15.26 -9.07
CA ASP A 96 -21.81 -14.38 -8.09
C ASP A 96 -21.37 -12.90 -8.21
N ARG A 97 -20.94 -12.46 -9.41
CA ARG A 97 -20.72 -11.03 -9.70
C ARG A 97 -21.95 -10.21 -9.29
N LEU A 98 -21.71 -9.10 -8.60
CA LEU A 98 -22.75 -8.13 -8.26
C LEU A 98 -23.24 -7.44 -9.53
N LYS A 99 -24.56 -7.46 -9.76
CA LYS A 99 -25.19 -6.95 -11.00
C LYS A 99 -26.14 -5.77 -10.78
N GLN A 100 -26.62 -5.56 -9.55
CA GLN A 100 -27.59 -4.52 -9.22
C GLN A 100 -27.28 -3.94 -7.84
N PRO A 101 -27.63 -2.67 -7.57
CA PRO A 101 -27.57 -2.13 -6.21
C PRO A 101 -28.43 -2.94 -5.25
N LEU A 102 -27.92 -3.22 -4.05
CA LEU A 102 -28.63 -3.99 -3.03
C LEU A 102 -28.72 -3.17 -1.73
N LEU A 103 -29.93 -2.91 -1.25
CA LEU A 103 -30.19 -2.17 -0.01
C LEU A 103 -30.78 -3.11 1.04
N ARG A 104 -30.36 -2.99 2.30
CA ARG A 104 -31.03 -3.68 3.41
C ARG A 104 -32.39 -3.07 3.67
N MET A 105 -33.44 -3.88 3.58
CA MET A 105 -34.81 -3.41 3.71
C MET A 105 -35.66 -4.31 4.60
N ASN A 106 -36.61 -3.70 5.29
CA ASN A 106 -37.70 -4.40 5.97
C ASN A 106 -38.75 -4.89 4.94
N ASP A 107 -39.84 -5.48 5.43
CA ASP A 107 -40.91 -6.00 4.57
C ASP A 107 -41.74 -4.90 3.88
N LYS A 108 -41.69 -3.67 4.39
CA LYS A 108 -42.32 -2.49 3.78
C LYS A 108 -41.48 -1.86 2.66
N GLY A 109 -40.26 -2.36 2.42
CA GLY A 109 -39.33 -1.80 1.42
C GLY A 109 -38.60 -0.54 1.89
N GLU A 110 -38.62 -0.25 3.19
CA GLU A 110 -37.89 0.87 3.79
C GLU A 110 -36.48 0.41 4.19
N PHE A 111 -35.51 1.33 4.20
CA PHE A 111 -34.18 1.02 4.74
C PHE A 111 -34.28 0.54 6.18
N ASP A 112 -33.72 -0.63 6.45
CA ASP A 112 -33.59 -1.19 7.79
C ASP A 112 -32.21 -1.82 7.94
N LYS A 113 -31.43 -1.33 8.90
CA LYS A 113 -30.09 -1.83 9.19
C LYS A 113 -30.06 -3.33 9.47
N LYS A 114 -31.12 -3.90 10.05
CA LYS A 114 -31.26 -5.35 10.34
C LYS A 114 -32.00 -6.12 9.23
N GLY A 115 -32.50 -5.42 8.22
CA GLY A 115 -33.18 -6.00 7.07
C GLY A 115 -32.25 -6.86 6.19
N GLN A 116 -32.88 -7.61 5.30
CA GLN A 116 -32.19 -8.40 4.26
C GLN A 116 -31.91 -7.53 3.04
N PHE A 117 -30.85 -7.85 2.30
CA PHE A 117 -30.57 -7.18 1.04
C PHE A 117 -31.66 -7.49 0.01
N LYS A 118 -32.24 -6.46 -0.60
CA LYS A 118 -33.08 -6.60 -1.79
C LYS A 118 -32.61 -5.64 -2.90
N PRO A 119 -32.79 -5.98 -4.18
CA PRO A 119 -32.39 -5.12 -5.29
C PRO A 119 -33.11 -3.77 -5.28
N VAL A 120 -32.39 -2.71 -5.64
CA VAL A 120 -32.92 -1.36 -5.83
C VAL A 120 -32.30 -0.71 -7.08
N SER A 121 -32.96 0.30 -7.63
CA SER A 121 -32.40 1.08 -8.74
C SER A 121 -31.21 1.93 -8.30
N TRP A 122 -30.36 2.35 -9.25
CA TRP A 122 -29.30 3.34 -8.99
C TRP A 122 -29.85 4.63 -8.40
N LYS A 123 -30.99 5.12 -8.92
CA LYS A 123 -31.67 6.29 -8.34
C LYS A 123 -31.96 6.09 -6.85
N ARG A 124 -32.58 4.97 -6.49
CA ARG A 124 -32.92 4.68 -5.08
C ARG A 124 -31.67 4.54 -4.21
N ALA A 125 -30.61 3.92 -4.72
CA ALA A 125 -29.33 3.80 -4.02
C ALA A 125 -28.72 5.18 -3.73
N PHE A 126 -28.64 6.07 -4.72
CA PHE A 126 -28.14 7.43 -4.54
C PHE A 126 -29.04 8.30 -3.67
N ASP A 127 -30.37 8.11 -3.72
CA ASP A 127 -31.31 8.83 -2.85
C ASP A 127 -31.05 8.50 -1.36
N GLU A 128 -30.77 7.23 -1.02
CA GLU A 128 -30.39 6.85 0.35
C GLU A 128 -28.99 7.37 0.73
N MET A 129 -28.00 7.32 -0.19
CA MET A 129 -26.68 7.90 0.06
C MET A 129 -26.79 9.41 0.35
N GLU A 130 -27.51 10.16 -0.48
CA GLU A 130 -27.73 11.60 -0.34
C GLU A 130 -28.34 11.93 1.03
N LYS A 131 -29.41 11.23 1.40
CA LYS A 131 -30.09 11.37 2.70
C LYS A 131 -29.14 11.14 3.87
N HIS A 132 -28.39 10.04 3.85
CA HIS A 132 -27.50 9.68 4.96
C HIS A 132 -26.25 10.55 5.05
N ILE A 133 -25.72 11.03 3.92
CA ILE A 133 -24.62 12.01 3.89
C ILE A 133 -25.09 13.35 4.45
N LYS A 134 -26.24 13.88 4.01
CA LYS A 134 -26.78 15.14 4.55
C LYS A 134 -27.03 15.04 6.06
N ALA A 135 -27.53 13.89 6.54
CA ALA A 135 -27.68 13.63 7.98
C ALA A 135 -26.34 13.63 8.72
N ALA A 136 -25.31 12.98 8.16
CA ALA A 136 -23.96 12.95 8.74
C ALA A 136 -23.36 14.36 8.83
N LEU A 137 -23.41 15.15 7.75
CA LEU A 137 -22.91 16.53 7.71
C LEU A 137 -23.60 17.41 8.75
N LYS A 138 -24.91 17.24 8.97
CA LYS A 138 -25.65 17.98 10.00
C LYS A 138 -25.18 17.63 11.42
N VAL A 139 -24.80 16.38 11.68
CA VAL A 139 -24.40 15.91 13.01
C VAL A 139 -22.97 16.30 13.37
N GLY A 140 -22.02 16.12 12.46
CA GLY A 140 -20.59 16.29 12.76
C GLY A 140 -19.78 16.96 11.66
N GLY A 141 -20.44 17.64 10.72
CA GLY A 141 -19.77 18.28 9.60
C GLY A 141 -18.99 17.27 8.73
N PRO A 142 -17.90 17.69 8.09
CA PRO A 142 -17.11 16.84 7.21
C PRO A 142 -16.49 15.64 7.92
N GLU A 143 -16.24 15.72 9.22
CA GLU A 143 -15.59 14.65 9.99
C GLU A 143 -16.54 13.48 10.31
N ALA A 144 -17.85 13.65 10.07
CA ALA A 144 -18.84 12.58 10.19
C ALA A 144 -18.90 11.64 8.98
N ILE A 145 -18.12 11.91 7.93
CA ILE A 145 -18.02 11.13 6.70
C ILE A 145 -16.67 10.42 6.65
N GLY A 146 -16.68 9.13 6.32
CA GLY A 146 -15.49 8.31 6.10
C GLY A 146 -15.48 7.62 4.74
N VAL A 147 -14.30 7.40 4.16
CA VAL A 147 -14.09 6.61 2.95
C VAL A 147 -12.92 5.67 3.17
N PHE A 148 -13.17 4.38 2.98
CA PHE A 148 -12.15 3.35 2.87
C PHE A 148 -11.74 3.24 1.40
N GLY A 149 -10.67 3.92 1.01
CA GLY A 149 -10.17 3.95 -0.36
C GLY A 149 -9.24 2.77 -0.69
N SER A 150 -8.67 2.76 -1.90
CA SER A 150 -7.74 1.69 -2.29
C SER A 150 -6.56 2.10 -3.16
N GLY A 151 -5.40 1.49 -2.93
CA GLY A 151 -4.28 1.43 -3.90
C GLY A 151 -4.56 0.54 -5.12
N GLN A 152 -5.81 0.13 -5.33
CA GLN A 152 -6.27 -0.60 -6.52
C GLN A 152 -7.28 0.22 -7.34
N TYR A 153 -7.60 1.43 -6.90
CA TYR A 153 -8.24 2.41 -7.76
C TYR A 153 -7.38 2.68 -8.98
N THR A 154 -8.02 2.94 -10.12
CA THR A 154 -7.32 3.66 -11.20
C THR A 154 -6.88 5.03 -10.66
N ILE A 155 -5.85 5.63 -11.25
CA ILE A 155 -5.41 6.97 -10.84
C ILE A 155 -6.58 7.97 -10.94
N GLN A 156 -7.38 7.86 -12.00
CA GLN A 156 -8.58 8.67 -12.21
C GLN A 156 -9.62 8.51 -11.10
N GLU A 157 -9.86 7.27 -10.64
CA GLU A 157 -10.80 6.97 -9.55
C GLU A 157 -10.36 7.57 -8.22
N GLY A 158 -9.08 7.38 -7.88
CA GLY A 158 -8.52 7.94 -6.65
C GLY A 158 -8.57 9.47 -6.66
N TYR A 159 -8.34 10.08 -7.82
CA TYR A 159 -8.41 11.53 -7.98
C TYR A 159 -9.83 12.06 -7.90
N ALA A 160 -10.80 11.40 -8.56
CA ALA A 160 -12.21 11.76 -8.45
C ALA A 160 -12.71 11.66 -6.99
N ALA A 161 -12.36 10.58 -6.30
CA ALA A 161 -12.68 10.38 -4.89
C ALA A 161 -12.05 11.47 -4.00
N ALA A 162 -10.75 11.75 -4.17
CA ALA A 162 -10.03 12.75 -3.39
C ALA A 162 -10.59 14.16 -3.64
N LYS A 163 -10.87 14.52 -4.90
CA LYS A 163 -11.45 15.80 -5.27
C LYS A 163 -12.85 15.98 -4.66
N MET A 164 -13.73 14.99 -4.80
CA MET A 164 -15.08 15.07 -4.22
C MET A 164 -15.03 15.14 -2.69
N MET A 165 -14.21 14.33 -2.04
CA MET A 165 -14.09 14.34 -0.58
C MET A 165 -13.52 15.67 -0.08
N LYS A 166 -12.38 16.12 -0.62
CA LYS A 166 -11.62 17.26 -0.07
C LYS A 166 -12.14 18.62 -0.53
N ALA A 167 -12.65 18.73 -1.75
CA ALA A 167 -13.20 19.98 -2.29
C ALA A 167 -14.73 20.05 -2.21
N GLY A 168 -15.42 18.94 -2.44
CA GLY A 168 -16.88 18.87 -2.36
C GLY A 168 -17.35 18.87 -0.91
N PHE A 169 -17.18 17.74 -0.22
CA PHE A 169 -17.61 17.59 1.17
C PHE A 169 -16.71 18.31 2.19
N ARG A 170 -15.55 18.82 1.75
CA ARG A 170 -14.53 19.44 2.61
C ARG A 170 -14.07 18.49 3.73
N ALA A 171 -14.12 17.19 3.44
CA ALA A 171 -13.83 16.09 4.34
C ALA A 171 -12.46 15.48 4.01
N ASN A 172 -11.63 15.36 5.04
CA ASN A 172 -10.35 14.64 4.95
C ASN A 172 -10.47 13.19 5.44
N GLY A 173 -11.68 12.70 5.72
CA GLY A 173 -11.96 11.31 6.10
C GLY A 173 -11.81 10.29 4.97
N ILE A 174 -10.86 10.44 4.05
CA ILE A 174 -10.53 9.47 3.00
C ILE A 174 -9.15 8.87 3.29
N ASP A 175 -9.07 7.56 3.51
CA ASP A 175 -7.78 6.89 3.72
C ASP A 175 -7.82 5.48 3.08
N PRO A 176 -6.75 5.04 2.41
CA PRO A 176 -6.81 3.85 1.59
C PRO A 176 -6.32 2.63 2.36
N ASN A 177 -6.65 1.43 1.89
CA ASN A 177 -6.00 0.19 2.37
C ASN A 177 -4.47 0.19 2.15
N ALA A 178 -3.93 1.09 1.33
CA ALA A 178 -2.49 1.33 1.24
C ALA A 178 -1.89 1.90 2.56
N ARG A 179 -2.71 2.42 3.49
CA ARG A 179 -2.30 2.71 4.88
C ARG A 179 -1.78 1.47 5.59
N HIS A 180 -2.42 0.32 5.37
CA HIS A 180 -1.98 -0.97 5.90
C HIS A 180 -0.75 -1.52 5.18
N CYS A 181 -0.25 -0.84 4.14
CA CYS A 181 0.77 -1.36 3.24
C CYS A 181 2.03 -0.48 3.14
N MET A 182 1.90 0.77 2.70
CA MET A 182 3.04 1.58 2.28
C MET A 182 3.31 2.79 3.18
N ALA A 183 2.41 3.14 4.10
CA ALA A 183 2.54 4.39 4.84
C ALA A 183 3.84 4.51 5.65
N SER A 184 4.36 3.40 6.20
CA SER A 184 5.67 3.39 6.88
C SER A 184 6.82 3.71 5.93
N ALA A 185 6.78 3.19 4.70
CA ALA A 185 7.76 3.52 3.67
C ALA A 185 7.64 4.97 3.22
N VAL A 186 6.41 5.46 2.98
CA VAL A 186 6.16 6.88 2.66
C VAL A 186 6.73 7.79 3.74
N ALA A 187 6.42 7.53 5.01
CA ALA A 187 6.97 8.32 6.11
C ALA A 187 8.51 8.27 6.14
N GLY A 188 9.11 7.11 5.90
CA GLY A 188 10.57 6.96 5.80
C GLY A 188 11.17 7.76 4.63
N PHE A 189 10.54 7.72 3.44
CA PHE A 189 10.95 8.51 2.28
C PHE A 189 10.86 10.01 2.57
N MET A 190 9.71 10.47 3.08
CA MET A 190 9.48 11.88 3.38
C MET A 190 10.46 12.40 4.44
N GLN A 191 10.74 11.66 5.50
CA GLN A 191 11.71 12.09 6.50
C GLN A 191 13.15 12.10 5.95
N THR A 192 13.53 11.10 5.16
CA THR A 192 14.90 10.90 4.66
C THR A 192 15.25 11.81 3.48
N PHE A 193 14.40 11.82 2.45
CA PHE A 193 14.64 12.48 1.16
C PHE A 193 13.82 13.76 0.97
N GLY A 194 12.72 13.93 1.69
CA GLY A 194 11.80 15.06 1.54
C GLY A 194 10.80 14.90 0.38
N ILE A 195 10.77 13.73 -0.25
CA ILE A 195 9.93 13.37 -1.40
C ILE A 195 9.76 11.84 -1.41
N ASP A 196 8.61 11.35 -1.86
CA ASP A 196 8.24 9.94 -1.81
C ASP A 196 8.91 9.11 -2.94
N GLU A 197 8.76 7.80 -2.82
CA GLU A 197 9.09 6.74 -3.77
C GLU A 197 10.58 6.42 -3.97
N PRO A 198 10.90 5.18 -4.43
CA PRO A 198 12.28 4.74 -4.59
C PRO A 198 13.09 5.68 -5.48
N ALA A 199 14.41 5.75 -5.23
CA ALA A 199 15.34 6.43 -6.12
C ALA A 199 15.72 5.54 -7.31
N GLY A 200 15.91 4.23 -7.09
CA GLY A 200 16.27 3.24 -8.11
C GLY A 200 15.09 2.71 -8.93
N CYS A 201 15.32 1.71 -9.75
CA CYS A 201 14.29 1.05 -10.59
C CYS A 201 14.56 -0.45 -10.70
N TYR A 202 13.71 -1.21 -11.41
CA TYR A 202 13.91 -2.66 -11.46
C TYR A 202 15.19 -3.10 -12.17
N ASP A 203 15.77 -2.24 -13.02
CA ASP A 203 17.02 -2.49 -13.74
C ASP A 203 18.22 -2.67 -12.78
N ASP A 204 18.08 -2.25 -11.53
CA ASP A 204 19.08 -2.50 -10.48
C ASP A 204 19.29 -4.01 -10.23
N ILE A 205 18.28 -4.85 -10.50
CA ILE A 205 18.36 -6.31 -10.31
C ILE A 205 19.38 -6.93 -11.26
N GLU A 206 19.43 -6.53 -12.53
CA GLU A 206 20.37 -7.09 -13.50
C GLU A 206 21.81 -6.59 -13.28
N ILE A 207 21.97 -5.48 -12.56
CA ILE A 207 23.26 -4.79 -12.41
C ILE A 207 23.96 -5.15 -11.09
N THR A 208 23.20 -5.46 -10.04
CA THR A 208 23.74 -5.68 -8.70
C THR A 208 24.60 -6.95 -8.58
N ASP A 209 25.50 -6.97 -7.61
CA ASP A 209 26.26 -8.14 -7.18
C ASP A 209 25.65 -8.80 -5.94
N THR A 210 24.83 -8.09 -5.17
CA THR A 210 24.16 -8.63 -3.98
C THR A 210 22.72 -8.18 -3.93
N ILE A 211 21.83 -9.15 -3.70
CA ILE A 211 20.41 -8.93 -3.42
C ILE A 211 20.15 -9.31 -1.96
N VAL A 212 19.63 -8.38 -1.17
CA VAL A 212 19.24 -8.64 0.22
C VAL A 212 17.73 -8.47 0.38
N THR A 213 17.01 -9.54 0.73
CA THR A 213 15.58 -9.48 1.02
C THR A 213 15.35 -9.36 2.53
N TRP A 214 14.85 -8.21 2.96
CA TRP A 214 14.52 -7.89 4.34
C TRP A 214 13.03 -8.14 4.63
N GLY A 215 12.71 -9.39 5.00
CA GLY A 215 11.35 -9.85 5.28
C GLY A 215 10.44 -9.85 4.05
N ALA A 216 11.02 -9.79 2.84
CA ALA A 216 10.30 -9.79 1.58
C ALA A 216 10.27 -11.19 0.95
N ASN A 217 9.13 -11.86 1.02
CA ASN A 217 8.87 -13.09 0.26
C ASN A 217 8.57 -12.76 -1.22
N MET A 218 9.59 -12.31 -1.95
CA MET A 218 9.48 -11.92 -3.36
C MET A 218 9.03 -13.08 -4.25
N ALA A 219 9.42 -14.32 -3.92
CA ALA A 219 9.06 -15.52 -4.69
C ALA A 219 7.54 -15.69 -4.84
N GLU A 220 6.75 -15.30 -3.83
CA GLU A 220 5.29 -15.43 -3.88
C GLU A 220 4.55 -14.08 -4.08
N MET A 221 5.11 -12.96 -3.62
CA MET A 221 4.44 -11.66 -3.61
C MET A 221 4.89 -10.72 -4.74
N HIS A 222 6.10 -10.93 -5.29
CA HIS A 222 6.62 -10.22 -6.47
C HIS A 222 7.28 -11.19 -7.44
N PRO A 223 6.58 -12.23 -7.95
CA PRO A 223 7.24 -13.40 -8.54
C PRO A 223 8.05 -13.09 -9.79
N ILE A 224 7.66 -12.06 -10.56
CA ILE A 224 8.42 -11.66 -11.75
C ILE A 224 9.70 -10.92 -11.38
N LEU A 225 9.71 -10.12 -10.31
CA LEU A 225 10.96 -9.55 -9.80
C LEU A 225 11.86 -10.67 -9.26
N TRP A 226 11.29 -11.66 -8.57
CA TRP A 226 12.05 -12.83 -8.14
C TRP A 226 12.59 -13.66 -9.29
N SER A 227 11.85 -13.77 -10.41
CA SER A 227 12.35 -14.39 -11.64
C SER A 227 13.59 -13.65 -12.18
N ARG A 228 13.60 -12.30 -12.14
CA ARG A 228 14.76 -11.48 -12.53
C ARG A 228 15.93 -11.67 -11.57
N VAL A 229 15.67 -11.74 -10.25
CA VAL A 229 16.69 -12.07 -9.25
C VAL A 229 17.29 -13.47 -9.48
N SER A 230 16.42 -14.44 -9.80
CA SER A 230 16.84 -15.82 -10.10
C SER A 230 17.72 -15.86 -11.34
N ASP A 231 17.32 -15.17 -12.41
CA ASP A 231 18.12 -15.06 -13.63
C ASP A 231 19.49 -14.42 -13.35
N ARG A 232 19.53 -13.28 -12.64
CA ARG A 232 20.80 -12.63 -12.25
C ARG A 232 21.70 -13.55 -11.43
N LYS A 233 21.15 -14.27 -10.45
CA LYS A 233 21.92 -15.20 -9.62
C LYS A 233 22.44 -16.39 -10.42
N LEU A 234 21.62 -17.00 -11.27
CA LEU A 234 21.98 -18.22 -12.00
C LEU A 234 22.92 -17.96 -13.17
N THR A 235 22.89 -16.76 -13.77
CA THR A 235 23.81 -16.35 -14.84
C THR A 235 25.19 -15.91 -14.33
N SER A 236 25.34 -15.61 -13.03
CA SER A 236 26.61 -15.17 -12.43
C SER A 236 26.77 -15.66 -10.99
N PRO A 237 26.71 -16.98 -10.73
CA PRO A 237 26.56 -17.54 -9.38
C PRO A 237 27.75 -17.28 -8.44
N ASP A 238 28.95 -17.12 -9.00
CA ASP A 238 30.19 -16.88 -8.24
C ASP A 238 30.25 -15.46 -7.66
N ARG A 239 29.79 -14.47 -8.45
CA ARG A 239 29.80 -13.05 -8.05
C ARG A 239 28.53 -12.65 -7.30
N VAL A 240 27.38 -13.08 -7.82
CA VAL A 240 26.07 -12.66 -7.32
C VAL A 240 25.71 -13.40 -6.05
N LYS A 241 25.37 -12.67 -4.98
CA LYS A 241 24.91 -13.24 -3.71
C LYS A 241 23.48 -12.85 -3.41
N VAL A 242 22.69 -13.81 -2.92
CA VAL A 242 21.31 -13.60 -2.45
C VAL A 242 21.27 -13.87 -0.94
N VAL A 243 20.90 -12.87 -0.15
CA VAL A 243 20.69 -13.01 1.28
C VAL A 243 19.21 -12.85 1.58
N ASN A 244 18.61 -13.86 2.23
CA ASN A 244 17.22 -13.81 2.66
C ASN A 244 17.13 -13.69 4.19
N LEU A 245 16.65 -12.55 4.67
CA LEU A 245 16.28 -12.33 6.05
C LEU A 245 14.76 -12.46 6.21
N SER A 246 14.31 -13.29 7.14
CA SER A 246 12.87 -13.49 7.42
C SER A 246 12.64 -13.94 8.86
N THR A 247 11.39 -13.90 9.34
CA THR A 247 11.01 -14.51 10.63
C THR A 247 10.65 -15.99 10.50
N TYR A 248 10.52 -16.49 9.27
CA TYR A 248 10.29 -17.90 8.94
C TYR A 248 10.84 -18.22 7.54
N THR A 249 11.23 -19.47 7.33
CA THR A 249 11.72 -19.95 6.04
C THR A 249 10.58 -20.04 5.03
N HIS A 250 10.83 -19.57 3.81
CA HIS A 250 9.88 -19.56 2.69
C HIS A 250 10.61 -19.69 1.36
N ARG A 251 9.91 -19.66 0.23
CA ARG A 251 10.49 -19.96 -1.10
C ARG A 251 11.67 -19.09 -1.55
N CYS A 252 11.85 -17.86 -1.03
CA CYS A 252 13.10 -17.12 -1.31
C CYS A 252 14.34 -17.82 -0.76
N SER A 253 14.21 -18.55 0.34
CA SER A 253 15.32 -19.28 0.98
C SER A 253 15.86 -20.39 0.11
N ASP A 254 15.06 -20.92 -0.82
CA ASP A 254 15.47 -22.02 -1.70
C ASP A 254 16.52 -21.56 -2.76
N LEU A 255 16.66 -20.25 -3.00
CA LEU A 255 17.70 -19.65 -3.85
C LEU A 255 18.83 -18.97 -3.05
N ALA A 256 18.59 -18.64 -1.78
CA ALA A 256 19.47 -17.78 -1.01
C ALA A 256 20.82 -18.47 -0.72
N ASP A 257 21.92 -17.74 -0.91
CA ASP A 257 23.24 -18.16 -0.42
C ASP A 257 23.29 -18.13 1.12
N ILE A 258 22.54 -17.19 1.73
CA ILE A 258 22.49 -17.00 3.18
C ILE A 258 21.03 -16.81 3.60
N GLU A 259 20.54 -17.66 4.49
CA GLU A 259 19.26 -17.49 5.18
C GLU A 259 19.48 -17.07 6.64
N ILE A 260 18.85 -15.97 7.04
CA ILE A 260 18.86 -15.44 8.40
C ILE A 260 17.42 -15.45 8.93
N ILE A 261 17.13 -16.37 9.86
CA ILE A 261 15.86 -16.40 10.58
C ILE A 261 16.00 -15.59 11.86
N PHE A 262 15.35 -14.43 11.90
CA PHE A 262 15.47 -13.47 12.99
C PHE A 262 14.18 -13.32 13.81
N SER A 263 14.33 -12.94 15.09
CA SER A 263 13.22 -12.71 16.01
C SER A 263 12.42 -11.46 15.58
N PRO A 264 11.07 -11.44 15.70
CA PRO A 264 10.28 -10.27 15.33
C PRO A 264 10.78 -8.95 15.96
N SER A 265 10.86 -7.90 15.14
CA SER A 265 11.32 -6.53 15.45
C SER A 265 12.82 -6.32 15.69
N THR A 266 13.65 -7.36 15.63
CA THR A 266 15.10 -7.20 15.84
C THR A 266 15.87 -6.82 14.57
N ASP A 267 15.19 -6.67 13.43
CA ASP A 267 15.73 -6.04 12.23
C ASP A 267 16.24 -4.62 12.49
N LEU A 268 15.58 -3.86 13.39
CA LEU A 268 16.08 -2.58 13.92
C LEU A 268 17.50 -2.70 14.51
N ALA A 269 17.76 -3.78 15.27
CA ALA A 269 19.04 -4.03 15.90
C ALA A 269 20.09 -4.50 14.87
N ILE A 270 19.69 -5.33 13.89
CA ILE A 270 20.60 -5.80 12.84
C ILE A 270 21.07 -4.62 11.98
N TRP A 271 20.21 -3.67 11.61
CA TRP A 271 20.65 -2.47 10.89
C TRP A 271 21.65 -1.63 11.68
N ASN A 272 21.40 -1.43 12.97
CA ASN A 272 22.34 -0.72 13.84
C ASN A 272 23.66 -1.49 14.00
N TYR A 273 23.63 -2.83 14.03
CA TYR A 273 24.84 -3.65 14.03
C TYR A 273 25.65 -3.44 12.74
N ILE A 274 25.03 -3.49 11.56
CA ILE A 274 25.76 -3.28 10.30
C ILE A 274 26.38 -1.87 10.28
N ALA A 275 25.65 -0.85 10.72
CA ALA A 275 26.21 0.50 10.84
C ALA A 275 27.32 0.59 11.88
N ARG A 276 27.20 -0.11 13.02
CA ARG A 276 28.26 -0.19 14.03
C ARG A 276 29.52 -0.83 13.45
N GLU A 277 29.40 -1.94 12.72
CA GLU A 277 30.54 -2.60 12.06
C GLU A 277 31.25 -1.64 11.11
N ILE A 278 30.50 -0.89 10.30
CA ILE A 278 31.06 0.15 9.43
C ILE A 278 31.76 1.26 10.23
N VAL A 279 31.13 1.78 11.28
CA VAL A 279 31.63 2.98 11.99
C VAL A 279 32.79 2.67 12.94
N TYR A 280 32.79 1.51 13.59
CA TYR A 280 33.80 1.13 14.58
C TYR A 280 34.90 0.25 14.02
N ASN A 281 34.55 -0.74 13.21
CA ASN A 281 35.49 -1.79 12.79
C ASN A 281 36.01 -1.56 11.37
N HIS A 282 35.24 -0.89 10.51
CA HIS A 282 35.57 -0.60 9.11
C HIS A 282 35.40 0.87 8.71
N PRO A 283 35.87 1.86 9.49
CA PRO A 283 35.65 3.28 9.20
C PRO A 283 36.27 3.73 7.86
N GLU A 284 37.25 2.98 7.34
CA GLU A 284 37.84 3.16 6.01
C GLU A 284 36.87 2.89 4.84
N SER A 285 35.77 2.17 5.10
CA SER A 285 34.74 1.86 4.10
C SER A 285 33.73 2.99 3.90
N ILE A 286 33.70 3.98 4.80
CA ILE A 286 32.78 5.11 4.73
C ILE A 286 33.15 6.01 3.56
N ASP A 287 32.19 6.29 2.68
CA ASP A 287 32.31 7.30 1.61
C ASP A 287 32.16 8.70 2.20
N TRP A 288 33.25 9.20 2.80
CA TRP A 288 33.25 10.49 3.50
C TRP A 288 32.97 11.69 2.59
N ASP A 289 33.32 11.60 1.30
CA ASP A 289 33.03 12.66 0.33
C ASP A 289 31.52 12.74 0.06
N PHE A 290 30.87 11.59 -0.15
CA PHE A 290 29.43 11.52 -0.25
C PHE A 290 28.73 11.99 1.04
N VAL A 291 29.17 11.49 2.20
CA VAL A 291 28.55 11.78 3.51
C VAL A 291 28.65 13.26 3.85
N LYS A 292 29.84 13.86 3.83
CA LYS A 292 30.04 15.28 4.22
C LYS A 292 29.24 16.22 3.33
N LYS A 293 29.15 15.91 2.04
CA LYS A 293 28.47 16.76 1.05
C LYS A 293 26.95 16.62 1.12
N ASN A 294 26.43 15.41 1.23
CA ASN A 294 25.03 15.12 0.95
C ASN A 294 24.20 14.68 2.15
N ILE A 295 24.83 14.38 3.29
CA ILE A 295 24.17 13.72 4.42
C ILE A 295 24.26 14.58 5.68
N ILE A 296 23.23 14.49 6.53
CA ILE A 296 23.29 14.86 7.94
C ILE A 296 22.90 13.65 8.80
N PHE A 297 23.29 13.66 10.08
CA PHE A 297 22.89 12.63 11.04
C PHE A 297 21.76 13.16 11.91
N THR A 298 20.74 12.35 12.14
CA THR A 298 19.54 12.74 12.90
C THR A 298 19.10 11.65 13.87
N THR A 299 18.34 12.07 14.87
CA THR A 299 17.60 11.16 15.77
C THR A 299 16.22 11.74 16.08
N GLY A 300 15.42 11.01 16.85
CA GLY A 300 14.17 11.52 17.40
C GLY A 300 13.75 10.75 18.66
N PHE A 301 12.55 11.03 19.16
CA PHE A 301 12.07 10.40 20.39
C PHE A 301 11.88 8.88 20.24
N ALA A 302 12.24 8.13 21.29
CA ALA A 302 12.03 6.68 21.35
C ALA A 302 10.64 6.27 21.92
N ASN A 303 10.12 7.05 22.87
CA ASN A 303 8.89 6.77 23.61
C ASN A 303 7.61 7.28 22.91
N ILE A 304 7.40 6.81 21.69
CA ILE A 304 6.35 7.32 20.78
C ILE A 304 5.02 6.56 20.83
N GLY A 305 4.84 5.60 21.76
CA GLY A 305 3.63 4.78 21.86
C GLY A 305 3.53 3.70 20.76
N TYR A 306 2.30 3.25 20.48
CA TYR A 306 1.99 2.19 19.50
C TYR A 306 0.72 2.49 18.68
N GLY A 307 0.20 3.72 18.73
CA GLY A 307 -0.93 4.16 17.93
C GLY A 307 -2.23 3.36 18.16
N MET A 308 -2.36 2.77 19.35
CA MET A 308 -3.60 2.17 19.83
C MET A 308 -4.53 3.26 20.39
N ARG A 309 -5.73 2.86 20.84
CA ARG A 309 -6.51 3.71 21.75
C ARG A 309 -5.79 3.81 23.10
N THR A 310 -6.09 4.85 23.88
CA THR A 310 -5.64 4.88 25.29
C THR A 310 -6.44 3.89 26.13
N GLU A 311 -5.92 3.48 27.29
CA GLU A 311 -6.64 2.60 28.20
C GLU A 311 -7.99 3.18 28.64
N ALA A 312 -8.03 4.50 28.89
CA ALA A 312 -9.24 5.21 29.28
C ALA A 312 -10.34 5.15 28.20
N GLU A 313 -9.97 5.35 26.93
CA GLU A 313 -10.90 5.26 25.80
C GLU A 313 -11.42 3.84 25.62
N ALA A 314 -10.55 2.83 25.72
CA ALA A 314 -10.91 1.43 25.57
C ALA A 314 -11.88 0.96 26.68
N LYS A 315 -11.63 1.36 27.95
CA LYS A 315 -12.54 1.08 29.07
C LYS A 315 -13.94 1.67 28.84
N LYS A 316 -14.02 2.91 28.35
CA LYS A 316 -15.30 3.57 28.05
C LYS A 316 -16.11 2.82 26.98
N LEU A 317 -15.43 2.13 26.06
CA LEU A 317 -16.04 1.36 24.98
C LEU A 317 -16.26 -0.13 25.33
N GLY A 318 -15.94 -0.54 26.56
CA GLY A 318 -16.19 -1.91 27.04
C GLY A 318 -15.24 -2.96 26.46
N TYR A 319 -13.99 -2.58 26.14
CA TYR A 319 -12.95 -3.54 25.76
C TYR A 319 -12.66 -4.49 26.94
N SER A 320 -12.33 -5.75 26.64
CA SER A 320 -12.15 -6.78 27.65
C SER A 320 -10.90 -6.55 28.51
N ALA A 321 -10.88 -7.10 29.74
CA ALA A 321 -9.70 -7.04 30.61
C ALA A 321 -8.44 -7.61 29.92
N LYS A 322 -8.60 -8.67 29.12
CA LYS A 322 -7.52 -9.28 28.34
C LYS A 322 -6.94 -8.33 27.28
N GLU A 323 -7.77 -7.56 26.60
CA GLU A 323 -7.28 -6.56 25.64
C GLU A 323 -6.57 -5.41 26.33
N LEU A 324 -7.07 -4.98 27.49
CA LEU A 324 -6.47 -3.90 28.29
C LEU A 324 -5.05 -4.23 28.77
N GLU A 325 -4.68 -5.50 28.91
CA GLU A 325 -3.30 -5.92 29.22
C GLU A 325 -2.26 -5.39 28.22
N VAL A 326 -2.67 -5.27 26.95
CA VAL A 326 -1.81 -4.81 25.85
C VAL A 326 -2.06 -3.32 25.59
N ILE A 327 -3.32 -2.88 25.59
CA ILE A 327 -3.68 -1.47 25.31
C ILE A 327 -2.98 -0.50 26.28
N LYS A 328 -2.84 -0.85 27.57
CA LYS A 328 -2.13 0.00 28.56
C LYS A 328 -0.68 0.34 28.18
N LYS A 329 -0.06 -0.44 27.28
CA LYS A 329 1.29 -0.17 26.77
C LYS A 329 1.35 1.01 25.79
N GLU A 330 0.20 1.48 25.31
CA GLU A 330 0.10 2.78 24.63
C GLU A 330 0.52 3.92 25.55
N ASP A 331 0.23 3.80 26.86
CA ASP A 331 0.48 4.86 27.85
C ASP A 331 1.86 4.70 28.52
N ALA A 332 2.24 3.48 28.91
CA ALA A 332 3.56 3.18 29.49
C ALA A 332 3.92 1.69 29.42
N LYS A 333 5.22 1.36 29.40
CA LYS A 333 5.70 -0.04 29.52
C LYS A 333 6.91 -0.18 30.45
N VAL A 334 7.09 -1.39 30.96
CA VAL A 334 8.33 -1.81 31.64
C VAL A 334 9.36 -2.20 30.59
N ILE A 335 10.57 -1.70 30.73
CA ILE A 335 11.68 -1.93 29.80
C ILE A 335 12.32 -3.29 30.07
N SER A 336 12.52 -4.09 29.03
CA SER A 336 13.13 -5.41 29.14
C SER A 336 14.66 -5.37 29.11
N GLU A 337 15.29 -6.46 29.58
CA GLU A 337 16.73 -6.71 29.42
C GLU A 337 17.19 -6.70 27.95
N LYS A 338 16.29 -7.01 27.00
CA LYS A 338 16.63 -7.05 25.58
C LYS A 338 16.75 -5.65 24.99
N GLU A 339 15.83 -4.75 25.33
CA GLU A 339 15.79 -3.40 24.73
C GLU A 339 16.56 -2.34 25.54
N ALA A 340 16.83 -2.58 26.83
CA ALA A 340 17.56 -1.65 27.69
C ALA A 340 18.92 -1.21 27.12
N PRO A 341 19.79 -2.10 26.58
CA PRO A 341 21.07 -1.68 26.01
C PRO A 341 20.91 -0.67 24.86
N GLY A 342 19.90 -0.86 24.00
CA GLY A 342 19.59 0.06 22.91
C GLY A 342 19.10 1.44 23.38
N LEU A 343 18.63 1.56 24.62
CA LEU A 343 18.09 2.77 25.23
C LEU A 343 19.05 3.42 26.26
N ALA A 344 20.25 2.86 26.44
CA ALA A 344 21.22 3.34 27.44
C ALA A 344 21.60 4.82 27.25
N HIS A 345 21.60 5.31 25.99
CA HIS A 345 21.85 6.72 25.67
C HIS A 345 20.80 7.69 26.25
N LEU A 346 19.62 7.19 26.65
CA LEU A 346 18.57 7.94 27.34
C LEU A 346 18.65 7.79 28.88
N GLY A 347 19.63 7.05 29.41
CA GLY A 347 19.75 6.75 30.84
C GLY A 347 18.73 5.73 31.35
N ILE A 348 18.06 5.00 30.45
CA ILE A 348 17.01 4.01 30.76
C ILE A 348 17.63 2.63 30.95
N LYS A 349 17.19 1.90 31.98
CA LYS A 349 17.66 0.56 32.35
C LYS A 349 16.53 -0.46 32.30
N ALA A 350 16.88 -1.75 32.34
CA ALA A 350 15.91 -2.82 32.47
C ALA A 350 15.14 -2.69 33.79
N GLY A 351 13.82 -2.94 33.75
CA GLY A 351 12.92 -2.76 34.89
C GLY A 351 12.34 -1.34 35.04
N ASP A 352 12.91 -0.32 34.39
CA ASP A 352 12.36 1.02 34.42
C ASP A 352 11.00 1.08 33.72
N VAL A 353 10.12 1.96 34.21
CA VAL A 353 8.82 2.26 33.57
C VAL A 353 8.99 3.46 32.64
N MET A 354 8.90 3.22 31.33
CA MET A 354 8.96 4.26 30.31
C MET A 354 7.54 4.72 29.95
N LYS A 355 7.25 6.00 30.20
CA LYS A 355 6.02 6.66 29.72
C LYS A 355 6.11 6.93 28.22
N MET A 356 5.04 6.65 27.48
CA MET A 356 4.94 6.82 26.02
C MET A 356 4.37 8.19 25.64
N ASP A 357 4.89 9.26 26.24
CA ASP A 357 4.33 10.60 26.17
C ASP A 357 4.70 11.41 24.90
N LYS A 358 5.42 10.80 23.94
CA LYS A 358 5.83 11.44 22.68
C LYS A 358 5.03 11.00 21.46
N ALA A 359 3.90 10.32 21.63
CA ALA A 359 3.04 9.90 20.50
C ALA A 359 2.59 11.08 19.61
N GLY A 360 2.28 12.24 20.20
CA GLY A 360 1.94 13.46 19.47
C GLY A 360 3.12 14.14 18.76
N ALA A 361 4.35 13.78 19.13
CA ALA A 361 5.59 14.29 18.55
C ALA A 361 6.39 13.17 17.85
N ALA A 362 5.73 12.07 17.45
CA ALA A 362 6.41 10.86 16.98
C ALA A 362 7.30 11.09 15.74
N ALA A 363 6.92 12.05 14.88
CA ALA A 363 7.66 12.41 13.66
C ALA A 363 8.74 13.49 13.89
N VAL A 364 8.81 14.07 15.09
CA VAL A 364 9.81 15.11 15.41
C VAL A 364 11.19 14.47 15.47
N HIS A 365 12.14 15.12 14.79
CA HIS A 365 13.54 14.73 14.71
C HIS A 365 14.41 15.98 14.61
N TRP A 366 15.70 15.82 14.88
CA TRP A 366 16.69 16.91 14.87
C TRP A 366 18.07 16.37 14.48
N GLU A 367 18.96 17.26 14.05
CA GLU A 367 20.35 16.92 13.72
C GLU A 367 21.15 16.59 14.99
N ILE A 368 22.00 15.56 14.90
CA ILE A 368 23.01 15.19 15.88
C ILE A 368 24.39 15.15 15.22
N THR A 369 25.46 15.13 16.01
CA THR A 369 26.82 14.99 15.47
C THR A 369 27.10 13.54 15.02
N PHE A 370 28.13 13.35 14.20
CA PHE A 370 28.62 12.00 13.89
C PHE A 370 29.10 11.26 15.15
N GLU A 371 29.70 11.96 16.11
CA GLU A 371 30.14 11.34 17.37
C GLU A 371 28.96 10.92 18.25
N ASP A 372 27.87 11.70 18.30
CA ASP A 372 26.62 11.27 18.93
C ASP A 372 26.07 10.01 18.26
N PHE A 373 26.02 10.01 16.92
CA PHE A 373 25.57 8.86 16.14
C PHE A 373 26.42 7.62 16.42
N LYS A 374 27.74 7.75 16.41
CA LYS A 374 28.70 6.68 16.76
C LYS A 374 28.45 6.15 18.17
N LYS A 375 28.35 7.04 19.17
CA LYS A 375 28.04 6.67 20.56
C LYS A 375 26.72 5.92 20.69
N ALA A 376 25.71 6.28 19.91
CA ALA A 376 24.41 5.61 19.93
C ALA A 376 24.47 4.18 19.35
N LEU A 377 25.42 3.90 18.45
CA LEU A 377 25.65 2.58 17.88
C LEU A 377 26.47 1.65 18.79
N ASP A 378 27.20 2.19 19.77
CA ASP A 378 28.09 1.45 20.67
C ASP A 378 27.48 0.14 21.23
N PRO A 379 26.21 0.13 21.73
CA PRO A 379 25.61 -1.07 22.30
C PRO A 379 25.36 -2.19 21.30
N TYR A 380 25.29 -1.91 20.00
CA TYR A 380 24.86 -2.84 18.95
C TYR A 380 25.99 -3.79 18.49
N THR A 381 26.73 -4.37 19.44
CA THR A 381 27.79 -5.34 19.17
C THR A 381 27.24 -6.63 18.53
N LEU A 382 28.11 -7.38 17.84
CA LEU A 382 27.74 -8.69 17.29
C LEU A 382 27.13 -9.61 18.35
N ASP A 383 27.73 -9.67 19.54
CA ASP A 383 27.25 -10.53 20.63
C ASP A 383 25.86 -10.12 21.12
N TYR A 384 25.64 -8.83 21.36
CA TYR A 384 24.34 -8.33 21.80
C TYR A 384 23.27 -8.55 20.73
N VAL A 385 23.53 -8.16 19.49
CA VAL A 385 22.56 -8.27 18.40
C VAL A 385 22.28 -9.72 18.07
N ALA A 386 23.28 -10.61 18.02
CA ALA A 386 23.06 -12.03 17.79
C ALA A 386 22.21 -12.65 18.90
N LYS A 387 22.48 -12.32 20.17
CA LYS A 387 21.74 -12.85 21.33
C LYS A 387 20.26 -12.51 21.28
N ILE A 388 19.90 -11.28 20.90
CA ILE A 388 18.48 -10.86 20.85
C ILE A 388 17.80 -11.23 19.54
N SER A 389 18.56 -11.31 18.43
CA SER A 389 17.99 -11.43 17.08
C SER A 389 17.85 -12.86 16.60
N LYS A 390 18.51 -13.86 17.20
CA LYS A 390 18.41 -15.26 16.76
C LYS A 390 16.96 -15.76 16.84
N GLY A 391 16.32 -15.92 15.68
CA GLY A 391 14.90 -16.27 15.56
C GLY A 391 14.65 -17.77 15.55
N ASN A 392 15.62 -18.57 15.10
CA ASN A 392 15.56 -20.02 15.20
C ASN A 392 16.19 -20.50 16.52
N PRO A 393 15.42 -21.04 17.47
CA PRO A 393 15.98 -21.53 18.72
C PRO A 393 16.96 -22.71 18.52
N ASP A 394 16.82 -23.46 17.42
CA ASP A 394 17.63 -24.66 17.12
C ASP A 394 18.96 -24.35 16.42
N GLU A 395 19.15 -23.11 15.95
CA GLU A 395 20.42 -22.65 15.39
C GLU A 395 21.43 -22.32 16.51
N LYS A 396 22.70 -22.69 16.34
CA LYS A 396 23.74 -22.29 17.30
C LYS A 396 24.00 -20.80 17.19
N LEU A 397 24.25 -20.14 18.32
CA LEU A 397 24.47 -18.69 18.35
C LEU A 397 25.67 -18.28 17.48
N GLU A 398 26.74 -19.06 17.48
CA GLU A 398 27.94 -18.78 16.68
C GLU A 398 27.67 -18.86 15.17
N ASP A 399 26.87 -19.83 14.71
CA ASP A 399 26.46 -19.92 13.30
C ASP A 399 25.65 -18.68 12.88
N PHE A 400 24.76 -18.22 13.76
CA PHE A 400 23.99 -16.99 13.54
C PHE A 400 24.90 -15.74 13.49
N LYS A 401 25.91 -15.65 14.36
CA LYS A 401 26.91 -14.57 14.33
C LYS A 401 27.68 -14.53 13.01
N VAL A 402 28.10 -15.70 12.51
CA VAL A 402 28.79 -15.81 11.21
C VAL A 402 27.92 -15.26 10.08
N LYS A 403 26.61 -15.56 10.09
CA LYS A 403 25.67 -15.03 9.10
C LYS A 403 25.53 -13.51 9.18
N LEU A 404 25.41 -12.95 10.39
CA LEU A 404 25.34 -11.50 10.58
C LEU A 404 26.62 -10.79 10.10
N GLN A 405 27.79 -11.33 10.46
CA GLN A 405 29.07 -10.78 9.99
C GLN A 405 29.19 -10.87 8.47
N THR A 406 28.79 -12.00 7.87
CA THR A 406 28.82 -12.18 6.42
C THR A 406 27.90 -11.18 5.71
N LEU A 407 26.72 -10.91 6.26
CA LEU A 407 25.83 -9.86 5.77
C LEU A 407 26.50 -8.48 5.82
N ALA A 408 27.11 -8.09 6.94
CA ALA A 408 27.82 -6.83 7.07
C ALA A 408 28.97 -6.73 6.05
N ASN A 409 29.76 -7.80 5.90
CA ASN A 409 30.88 -7.87 4.96
C ASN A 409 30.42 -7.68 3.50
N LEU A 410 29.27 -8.22 3.10
CA LEU A 410 28.73 -8.02 1.75
C LEU A 410 28.35 -6.56 1.47
N TYR A 411 27.87 -5.82 2.48
CA TYR A 411 27.69 -4.37 2.35
C TYR A 411 29.03 -3.65 2.29
N ILE A 412 29.98 -3.99 3.15
CA ILE A 412 31.27 -3.29 3.30
C ILE A 412 32.20 -3.51 2.11
N GLU A 413 32.12 -4.66 1.42
CA GLU A 413 33.01 -5.00 0.30
C GLU A 413 33.07 -3.86 -0.73
N LYS A 414 34.29 -3.35 -0.95
CA LYS A 414 34.57 -2.28 -1.91
C LYS A 414 34.19 -2.73 -3.32
N ASN A 415 33.56 -1.85 -4.09
CA ASN A 415 33.07 -2.10 -5.45
C ASN A 415 32.00 -3.19 -5.60
N ARG A 416 31.53 -3.82 -4.51
CA ARG A 416 30.36 -4.70 -4.55
C ARG A 416 29.08 -3.89 -4.60
N LYS A 417 28.29 -4.08 -5.65
CA LYS A 417 26.99 -3.45 -5.79
C LYS A 417 25.93 -4.16 -4.95
N VAL A 418 25.12 -3.41 -4.20
CA VAL A 418 24.14 -4.00 -3.27
C VAL A 418 22.78 -3.35 -3.41
N VAL A 419 21.76 -4.21 -3.57
CA VAL A 419 20.36 -3.80 -3.55
C VAL A 419 19.63 -4.47 -2.40
N SER A 420 18.97 -3.65 -1.58
CA SER A 420 18.15 -4.12 -0.46
C SER A 420 16.67 -3.99 -0.80
N PHE A 421 15.93 -5.09 -0.76
CA PHE A 421 14.48 -5.11 -0.96
C PHE A 421 13.75 -5.39 0.35
N TRP A 422 12.70 -4.63 0.63
CA TRP A 422 11.77 -4.93 1.72
C TRP A 422 10.33 -4.79 1.25
N THR A 423 9.39 -5.34 2.04
CA THR A 423 7.95 -5.20 1.82
C THR A 423 7.23 -5.03 3.16
N MET A 424 6.32 -5.94 3.52
CA MET A 424 5.50 -5.79 4.71
C MET A 424 6.23 -6.17 6.00
N GLY A 425 7.37 -6.86 5.94
CA GLY A 425 8.20 -7.11 7.14
C GLY A 425 8.61 -5.80 7.82
N PHE A 426 9.08 -4.83 7.02
CA PHE A 426 9.39 -3.49 7.50
C PHE A 426 8.16 -2.60 7.66
N ASN A 427 7.22 -2.64 6.71
CA ASN A 427 6.18 -1.63 6.69
C ASN A 427 5.07 -1.91 7.73
N GLN A 428 4.63 -3.17 7.84
CA GLN A 428 3.65 -3.62 8.84
C GLN A 428 4.39 -3.94 10.14
N HIS A 429 4.88 -2.88 10.78
CA HIS A 429 5.76 -2.93 11.92
C HIS A 429 5.45 -1.76 12.87
N GLN A 430 5.41 -1.99 14.18
CA GLN A 430 5.16 -0.94 15.19
C GLN A 430 6.20 0.20 15.19
N ARG A 431 7.34 -0.03 14.56
CA ARG A 431 8.41 0.96 14.26
C ARG A 431 8.75 0.97 12.77
N GLY A 432 7.76 0.79 11.91
CA GLY A 432 7.97 0.60 10.47
C GLY A 432 8.64 1.78 9.78
N THR A 433 8.34 3.00 10.20
CA THR A 433 9.06 4.19 9.70
C THR A 433 10.54 4.15 10.08
N TRP A 434 10.88 3.77 11.32
CA TRP A 434 12.27 3.71 11.78
C TRP A 434 13.11 2.72 10.98
N VAL A 435 12.60 1.50 10.75
CA VAL A 435 13.36 0.49 10.01
C VAL A 435 13.53 0.88 8.54
N ASN A 436 12.57 1.62 7.95
CA ASN A 436 12.75 2.23 6.63
C ASN A 436 13.87 3.27 6.64
N GLU A 437 13.89 4.19 7.62
CA GLU A 437 14.94 5.20 7.77
C GLU A 437 16.34 4.56 7.96
N GLN A 438 16.44 3.54 8.83
CA GLN A 438 17.68 2.81 9.07
C GLN A 438 18.16 2.02 7.85
N SER A 439 17.26 1.55 6.98
CA SER A 439 17.69 0.85 5.77
C SER A 439 18.55 1.74 4.86
N TYR A 440 18.27 3.05 4.82
CA TYR A 440 19.09 3.99 4.05
C TYR A 440 20.42 4.33 4.72
N MET A 441 20.52 4.19 6.04
CA MET A 441 21.73 4.49 6.83
C MET A 441 22.96 3.77 6.28
N VAL A 442 22.88 2.45 6.08
CA VAL A 442 24.01 1.64 5.59
C VAL A 442 24.35 2.01 4.15
N HIS A 443 23.34 2.18 3.29
CA HIS A 443 23.56 2.58 1.91
C HIS A 443 24.21 3.96 1.79
N PHE A 444 23.84 4.93 2.63
CA PHE A 444 24.43 6.27 2.62
C PHE A 444 25.85 6.30 3.17
N LEU A 445 26.14 5.58 4.26
CA LEU A 445 27.51 5.51 4.79
C LEU A 445 28.50 5.01 3.74
N LEU A 446 28.06 4.13 2.84
CA LEU A 446 28.88 3.49 1.82
C LEU A 446 28.75 4.14 0.43
N GLY A 447 27.97 5.21 0.29
CA GLY A 447 27.71 5.86 -1.01
C GLY A 447 26.98 4.96 -2.03
N LYS A 448 26.25 3.94 -1.57
CA LYS A 448 25.55 2.92 -2.37
C LYS A 448 24.05 3.22 -2.51
N GLN A 449 23.70 4.45 -2.90
CA GLN A 449 22.31 4.87 -3.11
C GLN A 449 22.18 5.71 -4.39
N ALA A 450 21.05 5.57 -5.10
CA ALA A 450 20.76 6.32 -6.33
C ALA A 450 21.81 6.10 -7.44
N LYS A 451 22.35 4.88 -7.52
CA LYS A 451 23.32 4.47 -8.53
C LYS A 451 22.86 3.14 -9.17
N PRO A 452 23.21 2.86 -10.44
CA PRO A 452 22.84 1.60 -11.09
C PRO A 452 23.37 0.36 -10.36
N GLY A 453 22.46 -0.44 -9.81
CA GLY A 453 22.73 -1.64 -9.02
C GLY A 453 23.03 -1.38 -7.53
N ASP A 454 22.90 -0.13 -7.06
CA ASP A 454 23.20 0.26 -5.68
C ASP A 454 22.06 1.08 -5.08
N GLY A 455 21.35 0.48 -4.11
CA GLY A 455 20.33 1.22 -3.37
C GLY A 455 19.39 0.38 -2.52
N ALA A 456 18.70 1.06 -1.62
CA ALA A 456 17.57 0.52 -0.88
C ALA A 456 16.28 0.74 -1.70
N PHE A 457 15.52 -0.33 -1.94
CA PHE A 457 14.32 -0.34 -2.77
C PHE A 457 13.10 -0.87 -2.01
N SER A 458 12.16 0.03 -1.69
CA SER A 458 10.87 -0.34 -1.11
C SER A 458 9.96 -0.99 -2.14
N LEU A 459 9.64 -2.28 -1.97
CA LEU A 459 8.67 -2.94 -2.84
C LEU A 459 7.24 -2.56 -2.46
N THR A 460 6.50 -2.10 -3.44
CA THR A 460 5.07 -1.78 -3.28
C THR A 460 4.20 -3.01 -3.52
N GLY A 461 3.24 -3.27 -2.62
CA GLY A 461 2.40 -4.45 -2.67
C GLY A 461 1.26 -4.39 -3.70
N GLN A 462 0.50 -3.29 -3.71
CA GLN A 462 -0.68 -3.08 -4.56
C GLN A 462 -0.31 -2.53 -5.95
N PRO A 463 -1.17 -2.72 -6.98
CA PRO A 463 -0.80 -2.40 -8.35
C PRO A 463 -0.70 -0.89 -8.60
N SER A 464 -1.37 -0.07 -7.77
CA SER A 464 -1.33 1.39 -7.82
C SER A 464 -1.39 2.01 -6.42
N ALA A 465 -0.75 1.37 -5.44
CA ALA A 465 -0.50 2.08 -4.18
C ALA A 465 0.44 3.28 -4.40
N CYS A 466 1.40 3.19 -5.33
CA CYS A 466 2.15 4.33 -5.85
C CYS A 466 1.23 5.28 -6.62
N GLY A 467 0.93 4.95 -7.89
CA GLY A 467 0.23 5.82 -8.83
C GLY A 467 -1.07 6.42 -8.36
N THR A 468 -1.81 5.71 -7.51
CA THR A 468 -3.08 6.20 -6.99
C THR A 468 -2.97 6.65 -5.54
N ALA A 469 -2.75 5.73 -4.59
CA ALA A 469 -2.92 6.11 -3.19
C ALA A 469 -1.89 7.18 -2.75
N ARG A 470 -0.63 7.04 -3.16
CA ARG A 470 0.48 7.92 -2.79
C ARG A 470 0.55 9.14 -3.70
N GLU A 471 0.70 8.95 -5.01
CA GLU A 471 0.93 10.05 -5.95
C GLU A 471 -0.29 11.00 -6.06
N VAL A 472 -1.53 10.48 -6.05
CA VAL A 472 -2.75 11.32 -5.96
C VAL A 472 -2.98 11.84 -4.54
N GLY A 473 -2.46 11.15 -3.53
CA GLY A 473 -2.62 11.56 -2.14
C GLY A 473 -4.02 11.25 -1.58
N THR A 474 -4.55 10.04 -1.81
CA THR A 474 -5.86 9.61 -1.28
C THR A 474 -5.79 9.21 0.20
N PHE A 475 -4.98 9.93 0.98
CA PHE A 475 -4.81 9.77 2.43
C PHE A 475 -5.39 10.97 3.16
N THR A 476 -5.71 10.77 4.44
CA THR A 476 -6.39 11.80 5.24
C THR A 476 -5.61 13.12 5.33
N HIS A 477 -4.28 13.03 5.40
CA HIS A 477 -3.35 14.15 5.55
C HIS A 477 -2.84 14.71 4.22
N ARG A 478 -3.15 14.09 3.08
CA ARG A 478 -2.48 14.35 1.79
C ARG A 478 -3.29 15.20 0.83
N LEU A 479 -2.56 15.81 -0.08
CA LEU A 479 -2.99 16.35 -1.38
C LEU A 479 -2.07 15.72 -2.46
N PRO A 480 -2.36 15.89 -3.77
CA PRO A 480 -1.53 15.29 -4.83
C PRO A 480 -0.06 15.73 -4.79
N ALA A 481 0.83 14.89 -5.34
CA ALA A 481 2.27 15.18 -5.50
C ALA A 481 2.97 15.61 -4.18
N ASP A 482 2.92 14.73 -3.17
CA ASP A 482 3.53 14.91 -1.83
C ASP A 482 3.06 16.08 -0.99
N MET A 483 2.06 16.82 -1.47
CA MET A 483 1.43 17.88 -0.71
C MET A 483 0.63 17.33 0.47
N ASP A 484 0.42 18.21 1.44
CA ASP A 484 -0.12 17.89 2.76
C ASP A 484 -1.14 18.96 3.16
N VAL A 485 -2.30 18.52 3.65
CA VAL A 485 -3.44 19.39 3.99
C VAL A 485 -3.11 20.36 5.12
N HIS A 486 -2.14 20.06 5.99
CA HIS A 486 -1.77 20.93 7.10
C HIS A 486 -1.00 22.17 6.61
N ILE A 487 -0.32 22.09 5.46
CA ILE A 487 0.52 23.16 4.92
C ILE A 487 -0.34 24.15 4.10
N PRO A 488 -0.46 25.43 4.51
CA PRO A 488 -1.32 26.40 3.83
C PRO A 488 -1.02 26.60 2.34
N LYS A 489 0.27 26.62 1.97
CA LYS A 489 0.68 26.80 0.57
C LYS A 489 0.24 25.64 -0.33
N HIS A 490 0.25 24.42 0.20
CA HIS A 490 -0.19 23.23 -0.50
C HIS A 490 -1.70 23.26 -0.79
N ARG A 491 -2.49 23.73 0.18
CA ARG A 491 -3.93 23.97 -0.02
C ARG A 491 -4.18 25.03 -1.08
N GLU A 492 -3.45 26.15 -1.04
CA GLU A 492 -3.57 27.23 -2.03
C GLU A 492 -3.27 26.75 -3.47
N VAL A 493 -2.20 25.96 -3.66
CA VAL A 493 -1.88 25.36 -4.96
C VAL A 493 -3.02 24.48 -5.45
N THR A 494 -3.56 23.65 -4.56
CA THR A 494 -4.66 22.73 -4.89
C THR A 494 -5.94 23.50 -5.22
N GLU A 495 -6.30 24.51 -4.43
CA GLU A 495 -7.46 25.38 -4.68
C GLU A 495 -7.33 26.11 -6.03
N LYS A 496 -6.12 26.55 -6.40
CA LYS A 496 -5.86 27.20 -7.70
C LYS A 496 -6.03 26.25 -8.88
N ILE A 497 -5.52 25.02 -8.79
CA ILE A 497 -5.64 24.02 -9.86
C ILE A 497 -7.10 23.60 -10.01
N TRP A 498 -7.78 23.30 -8.90
CA TRP A 498 -9.20 22.90 -8.88
C TRP A 498 -10.20 24.05 -9.05
N LYS A 499 -9.74 25.30 -9.21
CA LYS A 499 -10.59 26.49 -9.37
C LYS A 499 -11.59 26.68 -8.22
N LEU A 500 -11.10 26.51 -7.00
CA LEU A 500 -11.88 26.63 -5.77
C LEU A 500 -11.66 28.00 -5.11
N PRO A 501 -12.64 28.50 -4.36
CA PRO A 501 -12.41 29.60 -3.43
C PRO A 501 -11.29 29.29 -2.43
N LYS A 502 -10.53 30.31 -2.05
CA LYS A 502 -9.50 30.18 -1.01
C LYS A 502 -10.12 29.73 0.32
N GLY A 503 -9.53 28.72 0.96
CA GLY A 503 -10.01 28.17 2.24
C GLY A 503 -11.10 27.10 2.10
N THR A 504 -11.35 26.60 0.88
CA THR A 504 -12.25 25.46 0.64
C THR A 504 -11.69 24.18 1.27
N ILE A 505 -10.38 23.94 1.14
CA ILE A 505 -9.75 22.69 1.60
C ILE A 505 -9.56 22.72 3.12
N ASN A 506 -10.02 21.66 3.78
CA ASN A 506 -9.92 21.48 5.22
C ASN A 506 -8.45 21.32 5.68
N PRO A 507 -7.97 22.11 6.67
CA PRO A 507 -6.59 22.04 7.15
C PRO A 507 -6.30 20.88 8.13
N VAL A 508 -7.32 20.09 8.50
CA VAL A 508 -7.22 19.01 9.50
C VAL A 508 -7.21 17.64 8.83
N GLY A 509 -6.21 16.78 9.08
CA GLY A 509 -6.14 15.43 8.52
C GLY A 509 -5.65 14.37 9.51
N TYR A 510 -6.56 13.69 10.22
CA TYR A 510 -6.24 12.66 11.23
C TYR A 510 -7.05 11.36 11.13
N GLN A 511 -8.04 11.29 10.24
CA GLN A 511 -8.94 10.15 10.07
C GLN A 511 -8.32 9.07 9.18
N HIS A 512 -7.17 8.53 9.60
CA HIS A 512 -6.56 7.37 8.92
C HIS A 512 -7.45 6.13 9.05
N ILE A 513 -7.20 5.08 8.26
CA ILE A 513 -8.14 3.94 8.14
C ILE A 513 -8.58 3.32 9.48
N MET A 514 -7.65 3.16 10.43
CA MET A 514 -7.98 2.68 11.79
C MET A 514 -8.81 3.69 12.58
N ASN A 515 -8.58 4.99 12.42
CA ASN A 515 -9.41 6.02 13.02
C ASN A 515 -10.81 6.08 12.39
N ILE A 516 -10.96 5.78 11.09
CA ILE A 516 -12.29 5.64 10.48
C ILE A 516 -13.07 4.54 11.20
N HIS A 517 -12.48 3.35 11.35
CA HIS A 517 -13.06 2.26 12.13
C HIS A 517 -13.39 2.66 13.58
N ARG A 518 -12.42 3.25 14.29
CA ARG A 518 -12.58 3.69 15.68
C ARG A 518 -13.65 4.78 15.84
N HIS A 519 -13.82 5.63 14.85
CA HIS A 519 -14.83 6.68 14.83
C HIS A 519 -16.23 6.16 14.48
N ILE A 520 -16.34 5.11 13.67
CA ILE A 520 -17.60 4.39 13.48
C ILE A 520 -18.00 3.74 14.81
N GLU A 521 -17.06 3.06 15.49
CA GLU A 521 -17.29 2.44 16.80
C GLU A 521 -17.68 3.46 17.88
N SER A 522 -17.06 4.64 17.88
CA SER A 522 -17.41 5.70 18.84
C SER A 522 -18.59 6.58 18.41
N GLY A 523 -19.25 6.28 17.29
CA GLY A 523 -20.39 7.03 16.75
C GLY A 523 -20.06 8.42 16.19
N LYS A 524 -18.79 8.75 15.97
CA LYS A 524 -18.33 10.02 15.35
C LYS A 524 -18.55 10.03 13.84
N ILE A 525 -18.27 8.92 13.16
CA ILE A 525 -18.57 8.76 11.73
C ILE A 525 -19.94 8.12 11.59
N LYS A 526 -20.82 8.79 10.83
CA LYS A 526 -22.22 8.39 10.60
C LYS A 526 -22.45 7.86 9.21
N PHE A 527 -21.63 8.25 8.24
CA PHE A 527 -21.65 7.69 6.89
C PHE A 527 -20.24 7.19 6.53
N ALA A 528 -20.13 5.97 6.02
CA ALA A 528 -18.87 5.50 5.46
C ALA A 528 -19.05 4.77 4.13
N TRP A 529 -18.13 5.01 3.20
CA TRP A 529 -18.14 4.35 1.90
C TRP A 529 -16.86 3.55 1.67
N VAL A 530 -17.01 2.26 1.38
CA VAL A 530 -15.94 1.34 1.01
C VAL A 530 -15.83 1.24 -0.49
N ASN A 531 -14.63 1.47 -1.03
CA ASN A 531 -14.34 1.34 -2.46
C ASN A 531 -13.12 0.45 -2.72
N VAL A 532 -13.29 -0.58 -3.57
CA VAL A 532 -12.21 -1.41 -4.12
C VAL A 532 -11.31 -2.06 -3.04
N CYS A 533 -11.81 -2.19 -1.81
CA CYS A 533 -11.12 -2.80 -0.68
C CYS A 533 -12.12 -3.55 0.21
N ASN A 534 -11.60 -4.30 1.19
CA ASN A 534 -12.41 -5.15 2.05
C ASN A 534 -12.02 -4.92 3.53
N PRO A 535 -12.22 -3.69 4.06
CA PRO A 535 -11.73 -3.24 5.37
C PRO A 535 -12.15 -4.14 6.53
N TYR A 536 -13.34 -4.72 6.45
CA TYR A 536 -13.87 -5.59 7.51
C TYR A 536 -13.28 -7.02 7.49
N GLN A 537 -12.48 -7.37 6.48
CA GLN A 537 -11.64 -8.56 6.46
C GLN A 537 -10.14 -8.24 6.57
N ASP A 538 -9.68 -7.11 6.01
CA ASP A 538 -8.26 -6.77 5.92
C ASP A 538 -7.70 -6.06 7.16
N SER A 539 -8.55 -5.42 7.97
CA SER A 539 -8.12 -4.62 9.12
C SER A 539 -8.07 -5.45 10.40
N ALA A 540 -6.97 -5.31 11.16
CA ALA A 540 -6.77 -6.00 12.43
C ALA A 540 -7.84 -5.61 13.46
N ASN A 541 -8.05 -6.49 14.44
CA ASN A 541 -9.13 -6.39 15.42
C ASN A 541 -10.55 -6.39 14.79
N ALA A 542 -10.75 -7.20 13.75
CA ALA A 542 -11.93 -7.17 12.88
C ALA A 542 -13.28 -7.38 13.61
N SER A 543 -13.29 -8.07 14.75
CA SER A 543 -14.49 -8.32 15.55
C SER A 543 -15.18 -7.02 15.97
N HIS A 544 -14.41 -6.03 16.42
CA HIS A 544 -14.92 -4.71 16.79
C HIS A 544 -15.56 -3.99 15.61
N TRP A 545 -14.88 -4.02 14.46
CA TRP A 545 -15.32 -3.29 13.27
C TRP A 545 -16.60 -3.87 12.67
N ILE A 546 -16.70 -5.20 12.61
CA ILE A 546 -17.92 -5.88 12.14
C ILE A 546 -19.09 -5.55 13.05
N LYS A 547 -18.90 -5.63 14.38
CA LYS A 547 -19.93 -5.25 15.35
C LYS A 547 -20.34 -3.79 15.16
N ALA A 548 -19.37 -2.87 15.04
CA ALA A 548 -19.64 -1.45 14.85
C ALA A 548 -20.45 -1.17 13.56
N ALA A 549 -20.11 -1.82 12.45
CA ALA A 549 -20.84 -1.68 11.19
C ALA A 549 -22.27 -2.21 11.25
N ARG A 550 -22.52 -3.32 11.98
CA ARG A 550 -23.83 -3.97 12.03
C ARG A 550 -24.76 -3.44 13.12
N GLU A 551 -24.20 -3.00 14.24
CA GLU A 551 -24.96 -2.73 15.46
C GLU A 551 -25.13 -1.25 15.77
N LEU A 552 -24.24 -0.37 15.30
CA LEU A 552 -24.28 1.05 15.65
C LEU A 552 -25.01 1.90 14.61
N ASP A 553 -25.44 3.09 15.04
CA ASP A 553 -26.08 4.10 14.20
C ASP A 553 -25.05 4.77 13.25
N ASN A 554 -24.91 4.14 12.09
CA ASN A 554 -24.11 4.56 10.93
C ASN A 554 -24.75 3.97 9.65
N PHE A 555 -24.38 4.49 8.49
CA PHE A 555 -24.78 3.97 7.19
C PHE A 555 -23.53 3.62 6.37
N ILE A 556 -23.36 2.34 6.07
CA ILE A 556 -22.17 1.82 5.38
C ILE A 556 -22.54 1.45 3.93
N VAL A 557 -21.82 2.03 2.98
CA VAL A 557 -21.93 1.72 1.55
C VAL A 557 -20.71 0.90 1.12
N CYS A 558 -20.88 -0.10 0.26
CA CYS A 558 -19.79 -0.88 -0.31
C CYS A 558 -19.90 -0.98 -1.83
N SER A 559 -18.91 -0.43 -2.53
CA SER A 559 -18.71 -0.60 -3.97
C SER A 559 -17.74 -1.74 -4.23
N ASP A 560 -18.25 -2.86 -4.74
CA ASP A 560 -17.46 -4.06 -5.01
C ASP A 560 -17.97 -4.79 -6.26
N ALA A 561 -17.11 -5.61 -6.85
CA ALA A 561 -17.48 -6.52 -7.93
C ALA A 561 -18.08 -7.83 -7.40
N TYR A 562 -17.78 -8.21 -6.14
CA TYR A 562 -18.21 -9.45 -5.51
C TYR A 562 -18.64 -9.27 -4.05
N PRO A 563 -19.47 -10.17 -3.50
CA PRO A 563 -19.93 -10.10 -2.12
C PRO A 563 -18.85 -10.59 -1.11
N GLY A 564 -17.82 -9.77 -0.86
CA GLY A 564 -16.85 -9.98 0.23
C GLY A 564 -17.43 -9.64 1.62
N ILE A 565 -16.64 -9.81 2.69
CA ILE A 565 -17.08 -9.50 4.07
C ILE A 565 -17.57 -8.06 4.21
N SER A 566 -16.90 -7.09 3.59
CA SER A 566 -17.30 -5.67 3.64
C SER A 566 -18.66 -5.41 3.00
N ALA A 567 -18.97 -6.08 1.87
CA ALA A 567 -20.29 -6.03 1.28
C ALA A 567 -21.33 -6.74 2.17
N LYS A 568 -20.99 -7.88 2.77
CA LYS A 568 -21.88 -8.62 3.67
C LYS A 568 -22.27 -7.81 4.90
N VAL A 569 -21.39 -6.94 5.41
CA VAL A 569 -21.68 -6.12 6.60
C VAL A 569 -22.26 -4.75 6.30
N SER A 570 -22.21 -4.29 5.04
CA SER A 570 -22.72 -2.97 4.65
C SER A 570 -24.24 -2.90 4.70
N ASP A 571 -24.76 -1.68 4.55
CA ASP A 571 -26.18 -1.36 4.51
C ASP A 571 -26.67 -1.20 3.06
N LEU A 572 -25.78 -0.74 2.18
CA LEU A 572 -25.96 -0.63 0.74
C LEU A 572 -24.75 -1.25 0.02
N ILE A 573 -24.99 -2.02 -1.04
CA ILE A 573 -23.97 -2.54 -1.95
C ILE A 573 -24.20 -1.94 -3.33
N LEU A 574 -23.14 -1.43 -3.95
CA LEU A 574 -23.14 -0.90 -5.30
C LEU A 574 -22.37 -1.86 -6.23
N PRO A 575 -22.96 -2.34 -7.34
CA PRO A 575 -22.29 -3.23 -8.28
C PRO A 575 -21.24 -2.43 -9.06
N THR A 576 -19.98 -2.88 -9.00
CA THR A 576 -18.87 -2.09 -9.54
C THR A 576 -18.20 -2.75 -10.74
N ALA A 577 -17.94 -1.94 -11.77
CA ALA A 577 -17.14 -2.34 -12.93
C ALA A 577 -15.66 -2.51 -12.54
N MET A 578 -15.07 -3.65 -12.92
CA MET A 578 -13.70 -4.00 -12.53
C MET A 578 -12.74 -4.02 -13.71
N ILE A 579 -11.53 -3.48 -13.46
CA ILE A 579 -10.38 -3.44 -14.37
C ILE A 579 -10.69 -3.25 -15.86
N TYR A 580 -10.77 -4.33 -16.65
CA TYR A 580 -10.89 -4.27 -18.11
C TYR A 580 -12.31 -3.92 -18.58
N GLU A 581 -13.25 -3.78 -17.64
CA GLU A 581 -14.59 -3.21 -17.88
C GLU A 581 -14.59 -1.68 -17.91
N LYS A 582 -13.43 -1.03 -17.70
CA LYS A 582 -13.29 0.44 -17.66
C LYS A 582 -11.94 0.89 -18.20
N TRP A 583 -11.86 2.15 -18.59
CA TRP A 583 -10.58 2.82 -18.87
C TRP A 583 -9.86 3.10 -17.55
N GLY A 584 -8.52 3.05 -17.55
CA GLY A 584 -7.78 3.31 -16.33
C GLY A 584 -6.28 3.34 -16.48
N SER A 585 -5.63 3.66 -15.37
CA SER A 585 -4.18 3.72 -15.24
C SER A 585 -3.74 3.27 -13.85
N TYR A 586 -2.55 2.67 -13.76
CA TYR A 586 -1.89 2.24 -12.53
C TYR A 586 -0.41 2.63 -12.53
N GLY A 587 0.13 3.03 -11.37
CA GLY A 587 1.56 3.26 -11.16
C GLY A 587 2.19 2.20 -10.25
N ASN A 588 3.22 1.49 -10.74
CA ASN A 588 3.85 0.37 -10.04
C ASN A 588 4.97 0.79 -9.06
N ALA A 589 5.68 -0.18 -8.45
CA ALA A 589 6.71 0.12 -7.44
C ALA A 589 7.97 0.83 -7.96
N GLU A 590 8.20 0.90 -9.27
CA GLU A 590 9.36 1.60 -9.87
C GLU A 590 8.95 2.92 -10.54
N ARG A 591 7.85 3.54 -10.09
CA ARG A 591 7.31 4.80 -10.63
C ARG A 591 6.73 4.68 -12.05
N ARG A 592 6.52 3.46 -12.56
CA ARG A 592 6.05 3.24 -13.94
C ARG A 592 4.53 3.33 -14.01
N THR A 593 4.02 4.37 -14.65
CA THR A 593 2.58 4.54 -14.91
C THR A 593 2.17 3.88 -16.22
N GLN A 594 1.13 3.03 -16.19
CA GLN A 594 0.64 2.25 -17.33
C GLN A 594 -0.87 2.46 -17.53
N HIS A 595 -1.29 2.85 -18.73
CA HIS A 595 -2.70 3.02 -19.10
C HIS A 595 -3.25 1.81 -19.85
N TRP A 596 -4.55 1.55 -19.70
CA TRP A 596 -5.32 0.59 -20.49
C TRP A 596 -6.67 1.17 -20.91
N ARG A 597 -7.24 0.63 -21.99
CA ARG A 597 -8.56 0.99 -22.50
C ARG A 597 -9.61 0.03 -21.94
N GLN A 598 -10.88 0.42 -21.90
CA GLN A 598 -11.98 -0.52 -21.68
C GLN A 598 -11.97 -1.60 -22.78
N GLN A 599 -11.99 -2.87 -22.37
CA GLN A 599 -11.89 -4.03 -23.25
C GLN A 599 -13.24 -4.72 -23.47
N VAL A 600 -14.10 -4.69 -22.46
CA VAL A 600 -15.45 -5.28 -22.47
C VAL A 600 -16.42 -4.37 -21.72
N VAL A 601 -17.73 -4.51 -21.97
CA VAL A 601 -18.76 -3.83 -21.18
C VAL A 601 -18.92 -4.50 -19.80
N PRO A 602 -19.22 -3.75 -18.73
CA PRO A 602 -19.47 -4.34 -17.41
C PRO A 602 -20.73 -5.22 -17.37
N VAL A 603 -20.91 -6.00 -16.30
CA VAL A 603 -22.05 -6.92 -16.15
C VAL A 603 -23.26 -6.25 -15.48
N GLY A 604 -24.47 -6.53 -15.97
CA GLY A 604 -25.71 -5.97 -15.41
C GLY A 604 -25.66 -4.44 -15.33
N ASP A 605 -26.10 -3.89 -14.21
CA ASP A 605 -26.09 -2.45 -13.92
C ASP A 605 -24.75 -2.00 -13.29
N ALA A 606 -23.69 -2.80 -13.34
CA ALA A 606 -22.41 -2.43 -12.75
C ALA A 606 -21.82 -1.19 -13.44
N MET A 607 -21.37 -0.22 -12.63
CA MET A 607 -20.74 1.03 -13.10
C MET A 607 -19.41 1.23 -12.38
N SER A 608 -18.47 1.94 -13.01
CA SER A 608 -17.14 2.18 -12.44
C SER A 608 -17.19 3.04 -11.18
N ASP A 609 -16.14 2.96 -10.36
CA ASP A 609 -16.01 3.85 -9.20
C ASP A 609 -15.91 5.33 -9.63
N THR A 610 -15.30 5.63 -10.79
CA THR A 610 -15.27 6.99 -11.37
C THR A 610 -16.69 7.50 -11.58
N TRP A 611 -17.52 6.72 -12.27
CA TRP A 611 -18.92 7.08 -12.51
C TRP A 611 -19.67 7.26 -11.19
N GLN A 612 -19.49 6.36 -10.22
CA GLN A 612 -20.18 6.45 -8.93
C GLN A 612 -19.85 7.76 -8.18
N TRP A 613 -18.59 8.18 -8.15
CA TRP A 613 -18.18 9.45 -7.53
C TRP A 613 -18.70 10.67 -8.27
N VAL A 614 -18.62 10.66 -9.60
CA VAL A 614 -19.06 11.77 -10.44
C VAL A 614 -20.58 11.90 -10.42
N GLU A 615 -21.34 10.81 -10.44
CA GLU A 615 -22.80 10.85 -10.29
C GLU A 615 -23.24 11.29 -8.89
N LEU A 616 -22.57 10.83 -7.82
CA LEU A 616 -22.86 11.29 -6.47
C LEU A 616 -22.72 12.82 -6.37
N SER A 617 -21.72 13.39 -7.06
CA SER A 617 -21.46 14.83 -7.04
C SER A 617 -22.60 15.68 -7.62
N LYS A 618 -23.49 15.11 -8.45
CA LYS A 618 -24.69 15.80 -8.95
C LYS A 618 -25.75 16.04 -7.85
N ARG A 619 -25.67 15.31 -6.73
CA ARG A 619 -26.66 15.35 -5.63
C ARG A 619 -26.42 16.44 -4.59
N PHE A 620 -25.30 17.16 -4.70
CA PHE A 620 -24.88 18.18 -3.74
C PHE A 620 -24.56 19.47 -4.47
N THR A 621 -25.11 20.56 -3.99
CA THR A 621 -24.87 21.92 -4.50
C THR A 621 -23.87 22.67 -3.63
N ILE A 622 -23.34 23.78 -4.13
CA ILE A 622 -22.50 24.69 -3.31
C ILE A 622 -23.18 25.04 -1.99
N LYS A 623 -24.50 25.33 -2.03
CA LYS A 623 -25.28 25.65 -0.83
C LYS A 623 -25.26 24.53 0.22
N ASP A 624 -25.23 23.27 -0.21
CA ASP A 624 -25.28 22.11 0.69
C ASP A 624 -23.96 21.90 1.45
N VAL A 625 -22.81 22.20 0.83
CA VAL A 625 -21.50 21.72 1.32
C VAL A 625 -20.45 22.80 1.56
N TRP A 626 -20.63 24.03 1.06
CA TRP A 626 -19.64 25.11 1.18
C TRP A 626 -19.99 26.19 2.22
N GLY A 627 -21.03 25.97 3.01
CA GLY A 627 -21.31 26.76 4.22
C GLY A 627 -20.25 26.56 5.31
N GLU A 628 -20.43 27.26 6.43
CA GLU A 628 -19.62 27.04 7.64
C GLU A 628 -19.92 25.65 8.21
N GLN A 629 -18.87 24.87 8.54
CA GLN A 629 -19.04 23.54 9.12
C GLN A 629 -18.06 23.27 10.28
N PRO A 630 -18.46 22.45 11.28
CA PRO A 630 -17.60 22.10 12.40
C PRO A 630 -16.49 21.14 11.97
N ILE A 631 -15.30 21.33 12.52
CA ILE A 631 -14.15 20.42 12.39
C ILE A 631 -13.41 20.33 13.74
N LYS A 632 -12.50 19.38 13.90
CA LYS A 632 -11.69 19.26 15.11
C LYS A 632 -10.88 20.54 15.33
N GLY A 633 -11.04 21.12 16.51
CA GLY A 633 -10.32 22.34 16.91
C GLY A 633 -10.94 23.64 16.38
N GLY A 634 -12.12 23.62 15.76
CA GLY A 634 -12.81 24.85 15.37
C GLY A 634 -13.88 24.63 14.30
N LYS A 635 -13.87 25.51 13.29
CA LYS A 635 -14.79 25.48 12.15
C LYS A 635 -14.03 25.77 10.88
N ILE A 636 -14.53 25.25 9.76
CA ILE A 636 -14.12 25.68 8.43
C ILE A 636 -15.12 26.75 7.94
N PRO A 637 -14.67 27.95 7.54
CA PRO A 637 -15.58 29.05 7.23
C PRO A 637 -16.37 28.79 5.94
N SER A 638 -17.49 29.49 5.79
CA SER A 638 -18.25 29.51 4.54
C SER A 638 -17.40 30.10 3.41
N VAL A 639 -17.47 29.50 2.23
CA VAL A 639 -16.83 30.01 1.00
C VAL A 639 -17.83 30.37 -0.10
N ILE A 640 -19.13 30.40 0.23
CA ILE A 640 -20.22 30.64 -0.73
C ILE A 640 -20.08 32.01 -1.43
N GLU A 641 -19.84 33.09 -0.69
CA GLU A 641 -19.71 34.43 -1.29
C GLU A 641 -18.46 34.54 -2.17
N ALA A 642 -17.37 33.89 -1.77
CA ALA A 642 -16.17 33.81 -2.60
C ALA A 642 -16.41 32.96 -3.88
N ALA A 643 -17.22 31.91 -3.79
CA ALA A 643 -17.64 31.13 -4.96
C ALA A 643 -18.49 31.96 -5.93
N LYS A 644 -19.43 32.77 -5.42
CA LYS A 644 -20.22 33.72 -6.23
C LYS A 644 -19.33 34.73 -6.94
N ALA A 645 -18.33 35.28 -6.24
CA ALA A 645 -17.36 36.18 -6.83
C ALA A 645 -16.52 35.53 -7.95
N MET A 646 -16.36 34.21 -7.93
CA MET A 646 -15.72 33.43 -9.00
C MET A 646 -16.67 33.05 -10.15
N GLY A 647 -17.96 33.45 -10.07
CA GLY A 647 -18.96 33.20 -11.10
C GLY A 647 -19.80 31.93 -10.88
N TYR A 648 -19.64 31.23 -9.76
CA TYR A 648 -20.48 30.08 -9.42
C TYR A 648 -21.82 30.51 -8.81
N LYS A 649 -22.85 29.69 -8.99
CA LYS A 649 -24.17 29.85 -8.35
C LYS A 649 -24.28 28.88 -7.18
N GLU A 650 -25.02 29.28 -6.14
CA GLU A 650 -25.31 28.38 -5.01
C GLU A 650 -25.98 27.06 -5.44
N THR A 651 -26.71 27.08 -6.55
CA THR A 651 -27.41 25.93 -7.14
C THR A 651 -26.51 25.05 -8.01
N ASP A 652 -25.29 25.49 -8.34
CA ASP A 652 -24.36 24.68 -9.12
C ASP A 652 -24.00 23.43 -8.32
N THR A 653 -24.01 22.28 -8.98
CA THR A 653 -23.71 21.00 -8.36
C THR A 653 -22.21 20.79 -8.23
N MET A 654 -21.79 19.90 -7.33
CA MET A 654 -20.38 19.50 -7.27
C MET A 654 -19.91 18.83 -8.57
N TYR A 655 -20.82 18.27 -9.37
CA TYR A 655 -20.53 17.83 -10.73
C TYR A 655 -20.10 18.99 -11.63
N ASP A 656 -20.88 20.08 -11.66
CA ASP A 656 -20.60 21.25 -12.49
C ASP A 656 -19.26 21.91 -12.11
N VAL A 657 -19.02 22.01 -10.80
CA VAL A 657 -17.87 22.70 -10.23
C VAL A 657 -16.59 21.86 -10.31
N LEU A 658 -16.67 20.54 -10.08
CA LEU A 658 -15.48 19.68 -9.94
C LEU A 658 -15.19 18.83 -11.18
N PHE A 659 -16.19 18.47 -12.00
CA PHE A 659 -16.01 17.46 -13.04
C PHE A 659 -16.44 17.90 -14.45
N ALA A 660 -17.42 18.81 -14.57
CA ALA A 660 -17.94 19.30 -15.84
C ALA A 660 -17.56 20.76 -16.13
N THR A 661 -16.35 21.13 -15.71
CA THR A 661 -15.76 22.46 -15.87
C THR A 661 -15.49 22.79 -17.34
N PRO A 662 -15.29 24.07 -17.70
CA PRO A 662 -14.86 24.44 -19.04
C PRO A 662 -13.57 23.72 -19.49
N PHE A 663 -12.63 23.51 -18.57
CA PHE A 663 -11.41 22.73 -18.83
C PHE A 663 -11.74 21.26 -19.16
N ALA A 664 -12.66 20.63 -18.43
CA ALA A 664 -13.00 19.23 -18.70
C ALA A 664 -13.70 19.04 -20.06
N LYS A 665 -14.59 19.97 -20.41
CA LYS A 665 -15.38 19.90 -21.66
C LYS A 665 -14.57 20.13 -22.93
N GLN A 666 -13.32 20.62 -22.84
CA GLN A 666 -12.45 20.74 -24.01
C GLN A 666 -11.98 19.38 -24.54
N PHE A 667 -11.98 18.34 -23.70
CA PHE A 667 -11.64 16.97 -24.08
C PHE A 667 -12.88 16.30 -24.66
N LYS A 668 -13.10 16.50 -25.96
CA LYS A 668 -14.32 16.06 -26.67
C LYS A 668 -14.48 14.54 -26.63
N ALA A 669 -15.72 14.08 -26.70
CA ALA A 669 -16.03 12.65 -26.76
C ALA A 669 -15.43 11.97 -28.00
N ASP A 670 -15.47 12.64 -29.16
CA ASP A 670 -14.81 12.20 -30.40
C ASP A 670 -13.30 12.48 -30.35
N ASP A 671 -12.57 11.61 -29.65
CA ASP A 671 -11.12 11.66 -29.50
C ASP A 671 -10.46 10.51 -30.25
N ALA A 672 -9.35 10.80 -30.94
CA ALA A 672 -8.61 9.82 -31.74
C ALA A 672 -8.10 8.63 -30.91
N ILE A 673 -7.74 8.84 -29.64
CA ILE A 673 -7.37 7.75 -28.73
C ILE A 673 -8.58 6.89 -28.39
N GLY A 674 -9.80 7.41 -28.34
CA GLY A 674 -11.01 6.62 -28.05
C GLY A 674 -11.55 5.82 -29.23
N LYS A 675 -11.21 6.19 -30.47
CA LYS A 675 -11.84 5.67 -31.69
C LYS A 675 -11.73 4.13 -31.81
N GLY A 676 -12.89 3.48 -31.96
CA GLY A 676 -12.99 2.02 -32.12
C GLY A 676 -12.96 1.21 -30.82
N PHE A 677 -13.07 1.88 -29.67
CA PHE A 677 -13.13 1.23 -28.36
C PHE A 677 -14.38 1.68 -27.60
N ASP A 678 -14.93 0.76 -26.80
CA ASP A 678 -16.03 1.08 -25.90
C ASP A 678 -15.57 2.11 -24.86
N ASN A 679 -16.45 3.04 -24.50
CA ASN A 679 -16.26 3.92 -23.35
C ASN A 679 -17.62 4.22 -22.72
N SER A 680 -18.03 3.34 -21.80
CA SER A 680 -19.34 3.38 -21.15
C SER A 680 -19.60 4.69 -20.40
N GLU A 681 -18.56 5.35 -19.90
CA GLU A 681 -18.70 6.64 -19.19
C GLU A 681 -18.93 7.81 -20.15
N VAL A 682 -18.40 7.73 -21.38
CA VAL A 682 -18.49 8.83 -22.36
C VAL A 682 -19.77 8.74 -23.19
N PHE A 683 -20.17 7.53 -23.59
CA PHE A 683 -21.25 7.31 -24.56
C PHE A 683 -22.44 6.48 -24.05
N GLY A 684 -22.38 5.97 -22.81
CA GLY A 684 -23.24 4.86 -22.41
C GLY A 684 -22.83 3.56 -23.12
N ASP A 685 -23.67 2.53 -23.04
CA ASP A 685 -23.44 1.27 -23.75
C ASP A 685 -24.73 0.49 -24.01
N ASN A 686 -24.60 -0.66 -24.66
CA ASN A 686 -25.71 -1.51 -25.12
C ASN A 686 -26.55 -2.14 -23.99
N ARG A 687 -26.17 -1.97 -22.71
CA ARG A 687 -26.93 -2.51 -21.58
C ARG A 687 -28.15 -1.64 -21.25
N GLY A 688 -28.18 -0.39 -21.69
CA GLY A 688 -29.27 0.53 -21.38
C GLY A 688 -29.44 0.78 -19.88
N VAL A 689 -28.32 0.89 -19.15
CA VAL A 689 -28.33 1.04 -17.67
C VAL A 689 -29.16 2.26 -17.28
N MET A 690 -30.11 2.07 -16.36
CA MET A 690 -30.84 3.19 -15.76
C MET A 690 -29.94 3.90 -14.74
N GLY A 691 -29.63 5.16 -15.01
CA GLY A 691 -28.68 5.97 -14.26
C GLY A 691 -29.19 6.47 -12.91
N SER A 692 -28.38 7.34 -12.30
CA SER A 692 -28.63 7.91 -10.98
C SER A 692 -29.90 8.78 -10.92
N ASP A 693 -30.40 9.26 -12.07
CA ASP A 693 -31.61 10.09 -12.20
C ASP A 693 -32.86 9.30 -12.61
N GLY A 694 -32.74 7.99 -12.79
CA GLY A 694 -33.83 7.14 -13.26
C GLY A 694 -34.11 7.27 -14.76
N LYS A 695 -33.16 7.82 -15.54
CA LYS A 695 -33.18 7.81 -17.01
C LYS A 695 -32.10 6.88 -17.55
N GLU A 696 -32.21 6.46 -18.80
CA GLU A 696 -31.18 5.64 -19.43
C GLU A 696 -29.86 6.43 -19.51
N TRP A 697 -28.76 5.80 -19.11
CA TRP A 697 -27.43 6.40 -19.10
C TRP A 697 -26.89 6.58 -20.52
N LYS A 698 -26.70 7.83 -20.95
CA LYS A 698 -26.18 8.20 -22.28
C LYS A 698 -24.73 8.70 -22.28
N GLY A 699 -24.02 8.58 -21.16
CA GLY A 699 -22.66 9.08 -21.01
C GLY A 699 -22.56 10.57 -20.66
N TYR A 700 -21.35 11.00 -20.31
CA TYR A 700 -21.06 12.41 -19.96
C TYR A 700 -20.98 13.34 -21.18
N GLY A 701 -20.77 12.80 -22.40
CA GLY A 701 -20.63 13.60 -23.62
C GLY A 701 -19.27 14.29 -23.79
N PHE A 702 -18.30 14.00 -22.92
CA PHE A 702 -16.89 14.42 -23.04
C PHE A 702 -15.97 13.33 -22.45
N PHE A 703 -14.69 13.33 -22.82
CA PHE A 703 -13.72 12.31 -22.43
C PHE A 703 -13.22 12.52 -20.99
N ILE A 704 -14.05 12.11 -20.04
CA ILE A 704 -13.84 12.34 -18.62
C ILE A 704 -12.54 11.74 -18.07
N GLN A 705 -12.08 10.59 -18.56
CA GLN A 705 -10.85 9.98 -18.07
C GLN A 705 -9.60 10.77 -18.49
N LYS A 706 -9.63 11.34 -19.70
CA LYS A 706 -8.57 12.22 -20.22
C LYS A 706 -8.59 13.56 -19.49
N SER A 707 -9.76 14.14 -19.25
CA SER A 707 -9.85 15.40 -18.50
C SER A 707 -9.34 15.28 -17.07
N ILE A 708 -9.71 14.21 -16.36
CA ILE A 708 -9.23 13.94 -15.00
C ILE A 708 -7.71 13.78 -14.98
N TRP A 709 -7.16 13.02 -15.94
CA TRP A 709 -5.72 12.80 -16.04
C TRP A 709 -4.94 14.11 -16.28
N GLU A 710 -5.39 14.91 -17.24
CA GLU A 710 -4.72 16.16 -17.61
C GLU A 710 -4.83 17.23 -16.53
N GLU A 711 -5.89 17.25 -15.72
CA GLU A 711 -5.96 18.10 -14.52
C GLU A 711 -5.01 17.59 -13.43
N TYR A 712 -5.04 16.29 -13.14
CA TYR A 712 -4.21 15.67 -12.10
C TYR A 712 -2.71 15.87 -12.33
N ARG A 713 -2.21 15.66 -13.56
CA ARG A 713 -0.77 15.75 -13.80
C ARG A 713 -0.20 17.16 -13.58
N GLN A 714 -1.03 18.22 -13.64
CA GLN A 714 -0.59 19.60 -13.36
C GLN A 714 0.02 19.77 -11.98
N PHE A 715 -0.33 18.91 -11.02
CA PHE A 715 0.22 18.95 -9.67
C PHE A 715 1.71 18.57 -9.62
N GLY A 716 2.17 17.70 -10.53
CA GLY A 716 3.54 17.17 -10.53
C GLY A 716 4.49 17.81 -11.55
N LEU A 717 3.96 18.43 -12.61
CA LEU A 717 4.74 19.06 -13.67
C LEU A 717 5.62 20.19 -13.12
N GLY A 718 6.94 20.11 -13.36
CA GLY A 718 7.90 21.09 -12.84
C GLY A 718 8.31 20.85 -11.39
N HIS A 719 7.77 19.83 -10.73
CA HIS A 719 7.90 19.60 -9.28
C HIS A 719 8.42 18.20 -8.94
N GLY A 720 9.14 17.56 -9.87
CA GLY A 720 9.81 16.27 -9.63
C GLY A 720 8.89 15.06 -9.66
N HIS A 721 7.62 15.25 -10.05
CA HIS A 721 6.57 14.23 -10.18
C HIS A 721 5.94 14.26 -11.58
N ASP A 722 6.73 14.60 -12.59
CA ASP A 722 6.27 14.86 -13.95
C ASP A 722 5.70 13.59 -14.60
N LEU A 723 4.42 13.66 -14.98
CA LEU A 723 3.76 12.60 -15.74
C LEU A 723 3.54 13.07 -17.18
N ALA A 724 3.77 12.17 -18.14
CA ALA A 724 3.44 12.42 -19.55
C ALA A 724 1.94 12.69 -19.77
N ASP A 725 1.59 13.20 -20.94
CA ASP A 725 0.20 13.38 -21.34
C ASP A 725 -0.53 12.02 -21.49
N PHE A 726 -1.85 12.07 -21.43
CA PHE A 726 -2.73 10.90 -21.49
C PHE A 726 -2.46 10.01 -22.71
N ASP A 727 -2.28 10.64 -23.89
CA ASP A 727 -2.19 9.94 -25.16
C ASP A 727 -0.86 9.18 -25.28
N THR A 728 0.23 9.75 -24.76
CA THR A 728 1.53 9.09 -24.67
C THR A 728 1.44 7.77 -23.92
N TYR A 729 0.78 7.73 -22.75
CA TYR A 729 0.64 6.48 -21.99
C TYR A 729 -0.22 5.41 -22.69
N HIS A 730 -1.09 5.79 -23.62
CA HIS A 730 -1.81 4.83 -24.47
C HIS A 730 -0.99 4.29 -25.65
N LYS A 731 0.17 4.88 -25.95
CA LYS A 731 1.09 4.45 -27.01
C LYS A 731 2.27 3.62 -26.49
N VAL A 732 2.63 3.77 -25.22
CA VAL A 732 3.79 3.09 -24.59
C VAL A 732 3.40 2.03 -23.55
N ARG A 733 4.36 1.20 -23.13
CA ARG A 733 4.23 0.20 -22.04
C ARG A 733 4.60 0.82 -20.69
N GLY A 734 4.05 2.01 -20.47
CA GLY A 734 4.31 2.88 -19.33
C GLY A 734 5.67 3.55 -19.30
N LEU A 735 5.79 4.59 -18.48
CA LEU A 735 6.99 5.40 -18.28
C LEU A 735 7.25 5.64 -16.80
N LYS A 736 8.52 5.67 -16.40
CA LYS A 736 8.95 5.98 -15.02
C LYS A 736 9.03 7.50 -14.81
N TRP A 737 8.28 8.03 -13.84
CA TRP A 737 8.37 9.46 -13.52
C TRP A 737 9.64 9.80 -12.70
N PRO A 738 10.13 11.06 -12.73
CA PRO A 738 9.64 12.17 -13.56
C PRO A 738 9.92 11.94 -15.06
N VAL A 739 8.93 12.24 -15.90
CA VAL A 739 9.02 12.23 -17.36
C VAL A 739 9.20 13.66 -17.84
N VAL A 740 10.43 14.03 -18.20
CA VAL A 740 10.80 15.39 -18.64
C VAL A 740 11.21 15.33 -20.10
N ASP A 741 10.67 16.24 -20.93
CA ASP A 741 10.91 16.27 -22.38
C ASP A 741 10.68 14.91 -23.07
N GLY A 742 9.67 14.18 -22.61
CA GLY A 742 9.30 12.86 -23.12
C GLY A 742 10.22 11.71 -22.68
N LYS A 743 11.19 11.95 -21.80
CA LYS A 743 12.14 10.94 -21.32
C LYS A 743 11.86 10.54 -19.87
N GLU A 744 11.76 9.24 -19.61
CA GLU A 744 11.61 8.69 -18.26
C GLU A 744 12.90 8.77 -17.44
N THR A 745 12.78 8.81 -16.11
CA THR A 745 13.94 8.87 -15.19
C THR A 745 14.19 7.52 -14.52
N GLN A 746 15.39 6.96 -14.71
CA GLN A 746 15.78 5.65 -14.17
C GLN A 746 16.21 5.72 -12.70
N TRP A 747 17.17 6.60 -12.39
CA TRP A 747 17.68 6.81 -11.02
C TRP A 747 17.51 8.26 -10.60
N ARG A 748 16.65 8.50 -9.62
CA ARG A 748 16.42 9.84 -9.05
C ARG A 748 17.58 10.27 -8.15
N PHE A 749 17.72 11.58 -7.96
CA PHE A 749 18.73 12.26 -7.13
C PHE A 749 20.16 12.22 -7.65
N ASN A 750 20.44 11.51 -8.75
CA ASN A 750 21.75 11.44 -9.37
C ASN A 750 21.79 12.32 -10.62
N ALA A 751 22.67 13.33 -10.64
CA ALA A 751 22.73 14.34 -11.69
C ALA A 751 22.99 13.78 -13.10
N LYS A 752 23.51 12.55 -13.22
CA LYS A 752 23.68 11.88 -14.52
C LYS A 752 22.36 11.38 -15.12
N TYR A 753 21.40 11.00 -14.27
CA TYR A 753 20.18 10.28 -14.68
C TYR A 753 18.91 11.06 -14.40
N ASP A 754 18.96 12.05 -13.51
CA ASP A 754 17.81 12.82 -13.04
C ASP A 754 17.97 14.30 -13.43
N PRO A 755 17.05 14.85 -14.26
CA PRO A 755 17.11 16.24 -14.70
C PRO A 755 16.96 17.24 -13.54
N TYR A 756 16.25 16.90 -12.46
CA TYR A 756 16.13 17.76 -11.29
C TYR A 756 17.42 17.80 -10.48
N ALA A 757 18.10 16.66 -10.34
CA ALA A 757 19.39 16.63 -9.68
C ALA A 757 20.47 17.38 -10.47
N ALA A 758 20.47 17.23 -11.80
CA ALA A 758 21.35 17.98 -12.70
C ALA A 758 21.10 19.49 -12.57
N LYS A 759 19.84 19.92 -12.61
CA LYS A 759 19.44 21.33 -12.47
C LYS A 759 19.78 21.91 -11.09
N ALA A 760 19.72 21.11 -10.03
CA ALA A 760 20.06 21.55 -8.69
C ALA A 760 21.55 21.93 -8.53
N GLY A 761 22.42 21.44 -9.41
CA GLY A 761 23.83 21.85 -9.48
C GLY A 761 24.67 21.48 -8.25
N ASN A 762 24.28 20.45 -7.49
CA ASN A 762 24.93 20.06 -6.23
C ASN A 762 26.05 19.00 -6.43
N GLY A 763 26.70 19.00 -7.61
CA GLY A 763 27.57 17.92 -8.08
C GLY A 763 26.81 16.65 -8.43
N ASP A 764 27.36 15.47 -8.12
CA ASP A 764 26.80 14.19 -8.57
C ASP A 764 25.42 13.86 -7.98
N PHE A 765 25.10 14.41 -6.80
CA PHE A 765 23.86 14.11 -6.08
C PHE A 765 23.15 15.36 -5.61
N ALA A 766 21.82 15.34 -5.71
CA ALA A 766 20.96 16.32 -5.06
C ALA A 766 19.69 15.64 -4.55
N PHE A 767 19.51 15.62 -3.23
CA PHE A 767 18.29 15.12 -2.59
C PHE A 767 17.28 16.26 -2.44
N TYR A 768 16.71 16.67 -3.58
CA TYR A 768 15.97 17.91 -3.79
C TYR A 768 14.54 17.93 -3.23
N GLY A 769 14.08 16.89 -2.53
CA GLY A 769 12.75 16.91 -1.92
C GLY A 769 12.61 18.04 -0.89
N ASP A 770 11.42 18.59 -0.69
CA ASP A 770 11.23 19.80 0.12
C ASP A 770 10.72 19.51 1.54
N PHE A 771 10.15 18.32 1.78
CA PHE A 771 9.57 17.99 3.07
C PHE A 771 10.64 17.84 4.16
N ALA A 772 10.37 18.42 5.34
CA ALA A 772 11.24 18.39 6.51
C ALA A 772 12.70 18.81 6.24
N LYS A 773 12.92 19.81 5.38
CA LYS A 773 14.25 20.38 5.07
C LYS A 773 14.66 21.58 5.91
N ALA A 774 14.00 21.80 7.05
CA ALA A 774 14.42 22.75 8.07
C ALA A 774 14.47 22.04 9.42
N LEU A 775 15.66 21.93 10.04
CA LEU A 775 15.84 21.18 11.30
C LEU A 775 16.58 21.99 12.37
N LYS A 776 16.22 21.70 13.62
CA LYS A 776 16.99 22.09 14.82
C LYS A 776 18.20 21.17 14.99
N LYS A 777 19.19 21.61 15.78
CA LYS A 777 20.31 20.77 16.25
C LYS A 777 20.06 20.30 17.67
N GLY A 778 20.67 19.18 18.04
CA GLY A 778 20.52 18.59 19.38
C GLY A 778 21.55 17.51 19.68
N ASN A 779 21.29 16.78 20.77
CA ASN A 779 22.04 15.60 21.16
C ASN A 779 21.15 14.35 21.06
N LEU A 780 21.57 13.20 21.57
CA LEU A 780 20.78 11.96 21.48
C LEU A 780 19.42 11.99 22.22
N VAL A 781 19.16 12.99 23.07
CA VAL A 781 17.97 13.06 23.93
C VAL A 781 16.97 14.09 23.43
N LYS A 782 17.44 15.27 23.02
CA LYS A 782 16.58 16.41 22.66
C LYS A 782 17.28 17.43 21.74
N PRO A 783 16.51 18.30 21.06
CA PRO A 783 17.04 19.53 20.48
C PRO A 783 17.71 20.40 21.55
N THR A 784 18.81 21.04 21.19
CA THR A 784 19.57 22.00 22.03
C THR A 784 19.58 23.41 21.44
N THR A 785 19.07 23.58 20.21
CA THR A 785 18.86 24.89 19.58
C THR A 785 17.37 25.11 19.33
N GLU A 786 16.95 26.38 19.32
CA GLU A 786 15.58 26.75 18.92
C GLU A 786 15.48 27.02 17.42
N GLU A 787 16.54 27.56 16.82
CA GLU A 787 16.58 27.90 15.40
C GLU A 787 16.70 26.66 14.52
N THR A 788 16.02 26.71 13.38
CA THR A 788 16.14 25.72 12.31
C THR A 788 17.01 26.26 11.18
N TYR A 789 17.76 25.38 10.51
CA TYR A 789 18.52 25.74 9.31
C TYR A 789 18.15 24.84 8.12
N SER A 790 18.42 25.32 6.90
CA SER A 790 18.05 24.64 5.66
C SER A 790 18.93 23.42 5.36
N LEU A 791 18.29 22.34 4.90
CA LEU A 791 18.90 21.09 4.44
C LEU A 791 18.75 20.88 2.94
N LYS A 792 18.66 21.97 2.18
CA LYS A 792 18.49 21.91 0.72
C LYS A 792 19.48 20.92 0.10
N ASN A 793 18.96 20.02 -0.74
CA ASN A 793 19.71 18.98 -1.45
C ASN A 793 20.40 17.90 -0.58
N LYS A 794 20.21 17.88 0.75
CA LYS A 794 20.79 16.85 1.64
C LYS A 794 19.77 15.81 2.08
N ALA A 795 20.17 14.54 2.18
CA ALA A 795 19.41 13.48 2.82
C ALA A 795 19.84 13.28 4.30
N LYS A 796 19.17 12.38 5.00
CA LYS A 796 19.36 12.17 6.44
C LYS A 796 19.65 10.71 6.77
N ILE A 797 20.64 10.47 7.61
CA ILE A 797 20.83 9.21 8.31
C ILE A 797 20.11 9.30 9.66
N PHE A 798 19.28 8.31 10.00
CA PHE A 798 18.62 8.25 11.30
C PHE A 798 19.23 7.17 12.20
N PHE A 799 19.61 7.56 13.40
CA PHE A 799 19.69 6.61 14.51
C PHE A 799 18.29 6.39 15.09
N ARG A 800 17.91 5.12 15.24
CA ARG A 800 16.68 4.68 15.92
C ARG A 800 17.00 3.45 16.77
N PRO A 801 16.56 3.39 18.04
CA PRO A 801 16.87 2.24 18.87
C PRO A 801 15.97 1.03 18.53
N TYR A 802 16.45 -0.16 18.88
CA TYR A 802 15.58 -1.33 18.99
C TYR A 802 14.54 -1.10 20.10
N MET A 803 13.30 -1.55 19.85
CA MET A 803 12.19 -1.53 20.79
C MET A 803 11.44 -2.86 20.73
N ASP A 804 11.10 -3.39 21.90
CA ASP A 804 10.27 -4.60 22.01
C ASP A 804 8.87 -4.38 21.40
N PRO A 805 8.29 -5.41 20.76
CA PRO A 805 6.87 -5.40 20.39
C PRO A 805 5.97 -5.14 21.61
N CYS A 806 4.87 -4.40 21.43
CA CYS A 806 3.92 -4.19 22.53
C CYS A 806 3.21 -5.47 22.96
N GLU A 807 3.10 -6.48 22.10
CA GLU A 807 2.58 -7.79 22.45
C GLU A 807 3.59 -8.86 22.05
N MET A 808 4.07 -9.60 23.04
CA MET A 808 5.03 -10.71 22.87
C MET A 808 4.42 -11.97 23.48
N PRO A 809 4.85 -13.17 23.04
CA PRO A 809 4.46 -14.41 23.68
C PRO A 809 4.78 -14.42 25.16
N ASP A 810 3.85 -14.98 25.93
CA ASP A 810 3.93 -15.12 27.38
C ASP A 810 3.46 -16.53 27.79
N LYS A 811 3.17 -16.74 29.08
CA LYS A 811 2.76 -18.05 29.58
C LYS A 811 1.37 -18.49 29.07
N GLU A 812 0.44 -17.56 28.83
CA GLU A 812 -0.92 -17.89 28.35
C GLU A 812 -0.97 -17.93 26.81
N TYR A 813 -0.35 -16.95 26.15
CA TYR A 813 -0.28 -16.83 24.69
C TYR A 813 1.16 -17.07 24.25
N ASP A 814 1.54 -18.34 24.16
CA ASP A 814 2.93 -18.80 24.09
C ASP A 814 3.55 -18.82 22.69
N THR A 815 2.80 -18.44 21.66
CA THR A 815 3.22 -18.57 20.26
C THR A 815 3.12 -17.24 19.52
N TRP A 816 4.14 -16.88 18.73
CA TRP A 816 4.07 -15.77 17.79
C TRP A 816 3.11 -16.07 16.63
N LEU A 817 2.20 -15.15 16.32
CA LEU A 817 1.44 -15.15 15.08
C LEU A 817 2.06 -14.18 14.08
N CYS A 818 2.46 -14.71 12.91
CA CYS A 818 2.73 -13.92 11.72
C CYS A 818 1.64 -14.14 10.68
N THR A 819 1.18 -13.08 10.01
CA THR A 819 0.20 -13.21 8.91
C THR A 819 0.73 -12.71 7.59
N GLY A 820 0.20 -13.23 6.49
CA GLY A 820 0.65 -12.82 5.17
C GLY A 820 -0.17 -13.41 4.03
N ARG A 821 0.51 -13.68 2.92
CA ARG A 821 -0.12 -14.07 1.66
C ARG A 821 0.48 -15.41 1.20
N VAL A 822 -0.12 -15.97 0.16
CA VAL A 822 0.40 -17.10 -0.62
C VAL A 822 0.40 -16.70 -2.09
N LEU A 823 1.20 -17.38 -2.92
CA LEU A 823 1.33 -17.07 -4.34
C LEU A 823 0.00 -17.01 -5.10
N GLU A 824 -0.93 -17.92 -4.82
CA GLU A 824 -2.11 -18.18 -5.63
C GLU A 824 -3.24 -17.18 -5.37
N HIS A 825 -3.26 -16.57 -4.19
CA HIS A 825 -4.38 -15.74 -3.76
C HIS A 825 -4.02 -14.28 -3.58
N TRP A 826 -4.91 -13.43 -4.06
CA TRP A 826 -4.81 -11.99 -3.89
C TRP A 826 -5.65 -11.54 -2.72
N HIS A 827 -4.98 -10.99 -1.71
CA HIS A 827 -5.62 -10.29 -0.60
C HIS A 827 -6.71 -11.16 0.04
N SER A 828 -7.95 -10.68 0.14
CA SER A 828 -9.10 -11.36 0.76
C SER A 828 -9.67 -12.52 -0.06
N GLY A 829 -8.99 -12.96 -1.12
CA GLY A 829 -9.44 -14.07 -1.95
C GLY A 829 -10.67 -13.76 -2.83
N THR A 830 -11.33 -12.61 -2.67
CA THR A 830 -12.61 -12.29 -3.33
C THR A 830 -12.57 -12.41 -4.85
N MET A 831 -11.43 -12.12 -5.48
CA MET A 831 -11.21 -12.40 -6.91
C MET A 831 -10.67 -13.81 -7.16
N THR A 832 -9.56 -14.16 -6.50
CA THR A 832 -8.78 -15.37 -6.86
C THR A 832 -9.41 -16.68 -6.41
N MET A 833 -10.17 -16.71 -5.31
CA MET A 833 -10.91 -17.91 -4.89
C MET A 833 -12.09 -18.23 -5.81
N ARG A 834 -12.47 -17.29 -6.69
CA ARG A 834 -13.49 -17.52 -7.74
C ARG A 834 -12.89 -18.00 -9.06
N VAL A 835 -11.57 -18.13 -9.13
CA VAL A 835 -10.86 -18.75 -10.25
C VAL A 835 -10.66 -20.23 -9.92
N PRO A 836 -11.28 -21.17 -10.66
CA PRO A 836 -11.26 -22.59 -10.30
C PRO A 836 -9.86 -23.18 -10.13
N GLU A 837 -8.91 -22.80 -11.00
CA GLU A 837 -7.53 -23.29 -10.91
C GLU A 837 -6.79 -22.78 -9.68
N LEU A 838 -6.96 -21.51 -9.31
CA LEU A 838 -6.32 -20.93 -8.14
C LEU A 838 -6.93 -21.48 -6.86
N TYR A 839 -8.27 -21.59 -6.80
CA TYR A 839 -8.98 -22.22 -5.69
C TYR A 839 -8.53 -23.67 -5.46
N ARG A 840 -8.45 -24.47 -6.52
CA ARG A 840 -7.98 -25.87 -6.40
C ARG A 840 -6.54 -25.99 -5.93
N ALA A 841 -5.69 -25.02 -6.26
CA ALA A 841 -4.29 -25.02 -5.86
C ALA A 841 -4.11 -24.78 -4.36
N VAL A 842 -4.90 -23.87 -3.76
CA VAL A 842 -4.87 -23.57 -2.31
C VAL A 842 -6.30 -23.29 -1.81
N PRO A 843 -7.11 -24.31 -1.49
CA PRO A 843 -8.55 -24.15 -1.27
C PRO A 843 -8.95 -23.52 0.07
N GLU A 844 -8.05 -23.53 1.05
CA GLU A 844 -8.27 -23.01 2.40
C GLU A 844 -6.98 -22.40 2.96
N ALA A 845 -7.12 -21.45 3.89
CA ALA A 845 -5.96 -20.97 4.64
C ALA A 845 -5.57 -21.97 5.73
N LEU A 846 -4.26 -22.22 5.86
CA LEU A 846 -3.69 -23.17 6.82
C LEU A 846 -2.87 -22.45 7.88
N CYS A 847 -2.76 -23.07 9.06
CA CYS A 847 -1.84 -22.68 10.12
C CYS A 847 -0.51 -23.42 9.93
N TYR A 848 0.47 -22.73 9.35
CA TYR A 848 1.82 -23.28 9.18
C TYR A 848 2.55 -23.27 10.52
N MET A 849 3.03 -24.43 10.95
CA MET A 849 3.58 -24.66 12.29
C MET A 849 4.79 -25.60 12.23
N HIS A 850 5.77 -25.38 13.10
CA HIS A 850 6.90 -26.29 13.26
C HIS A 850 6.44 -27.70 13.73
N PRO A 851 6.96 -28.80 13.16
CA PRO A 851 6.56 -30.16 13.55
C PRO A 851 6.71 -30.46 15.05
N GLU A 852 7.79 -30.02 15.68
CA GLU A 852 8.00 -30.23 17.13
C GLU A 852 7.07 -29.38 18.00
N ASP A 853 6.62 -28.21 17.53
CA ASP A 853 5.60 -27.44 18.27
C ASP A 853 4.25 -28.15 18.20
N ALA A 854 3.90 -28.70 17.03
CA ALA A 854 2.69 -29.50 16.87
C ALA A 854 2.72 -30.70 17.83
N LYS A 855 3.84 -31.44 17.85
CA LYS A 855 4.04 -32.57 18.77
C LYS A 855 3.97 -32.17 20.23
N ALA A 856 4.65 -31.09 20.64
CA ALA A 856 4.64 -30.59 22.02
C ALA A 856 3.24 -30.16 22.48
N LYS A 857 2.40 -29.68 21.55
CA LYS A 857 1.01 -29.27 21.80
C LYS A 857 -0.02 -30.39 21.57
N GLY A 858 0.41 -31.62 21.28
CA GLY A 858 -0.48 -32.76 21.03
C GLY A 858 -1.31 -32.64 19.73
N LEU A 859 -0.83 -31.87 18.76
CA LEU A 859 -1.45 -31.59 17.47
C LEU A 859 -0.81 -32.42 16.35
N LYS A 860 -1.58 -32.72 15.30
CA LYS A 860 -1.10 -33.43 14.11
C LYS A 860 -1.38 -32.64 12.83
N GLN A 861 -0.65 -32.95 11.77
CA GLN A 861 -0.95 -32.46 10.41
C GLN A 861 -2.45 -32.64 10.11
N GLY A 862 -3.12 -31.58 9.67
CA GLY A 862 -4.52 -31.59 9.27
C GLY A 862 -5.54 -31.46 10.41
N ASP A 863 -5.11 -31.51 11.67
CA ASP A 863 -5.98 -31.23 12.82
C ASP A 863 -6.57 -29.83 12.69
N MET A 864 -7.86 -29.70 12.96
CA MET A 864 -8.51 -28.40 13.12
C MET A 864 -8.17 -27.86 14.52
N ILE A 865 -7.70 -26.62 14.57
CA ILE A 865 -7.29 -25.96 15.82
C ILE A 865 -7.93 -24.59 15.97
N TRP A 866 -8.11 -24.17 17.22
CA TRP A 866 -8.36 -22.77 17.56
C TRP A 866 -7.03 -22.01 17.60
N ILE A 867 -7.04 -20.86 16.94
CA ILE A 867 -6.02 -19.83 17.06
C ILE A 867 -6.66 -18.69 17.83
N GLU A 868 -6.26 -18.51 19.09
CA GLU A 868 -6.86 -17.52 19.99
C GLU A 868 -5.82 -16.49 20.44
N SER A 869 -6.22 -15.23 20.41
CA SER A 869 -5.53 -14.13 21.06
C SER A 869 -6.43 -13.47 22.10
N ARG A 870 -5.91 -12.44 22.78
CA ARG A 870 -6.67 -11.59 23.71
C ARG A 870 -7.92 -10.94 23.11
N ARG A 871 -8.00 -10.79 21.78
CA ARG A 871 -9.08 -10.08 21.05
C ARG A 871 -10.15 -11.00 20.47
N GLY A 872 -9.81 -12.26 20.25
CA GLY A 872 -10.68 -13.19 19.53
C GLY A 872 -9.95 -14.39 18.97
N SER A 873 -10.72 -15.26 18.32
CA SER A 873 -10.25 -16.54 17.79
C SER A 873 -10.77 -16.83 16.38
N CYS A 874 -10.07 -17.74 15.69
CA CYS A 874 -10.53 -18.36 14.46
C CYS A 874 -10.07 -19.83 14.40
N LYS A 875 -10.67 -20.62 13.51
CA LYS A 875 -10.26 -22.01 13.26
C LYS A 875 -9.42 -22.10 12.00
N ALA A 876 -8.38 -22.94 12.02
CA ALA A 876 -7.60 -23.30 10.84
C ALA A 876 -7.05 -24.73 10.98
N ARG A 877 -6.68 -25.35 9.86
CA ARG A 877 -6.00 -26.66 9.88
C ARG A 877 -4.49 -26.49 10.03
N VAL A 878 -3.86 -27.40 10.78
CA VAL A 878 -2.41 -27.47 10.94
C VAL A 878 -1.72 -27.94 9.66
N GLU A 879 -0.66 -27.24 9.27
CA GLU A 879 0.26 -27.61 8.18
C GLU A 879 1.71 -27.58 8.68
N THR A 880 2.38 -28.73 8.72
CA THR A 880 3.75 -28.88 9.20
C THR A 880 4.76 -29.26 8.12
N ARG A 881 4.32 -29.42 6.87
CA ARG A 881 5.15 -29.87 5.72
C ARG A 881 5.07 -28.92 4.52
N GLY A 882 4.41 -27.78 4.69
CA GLY A 882 4.12 -26.85 3.62
C GLY A 882 5.29 -25.96 3.20
N ARG A 883 4.98 -25.01 2.30
CA ARG A 883 5.96 -24.08 1.71
C ARG A 883 6.52 -23.03 2.69
N ASN A 884 5.84 -22.80 3.81
CA ASN A 884 6.31 -21.92 4.88
C ASN A 884 6.73 -22.82 6.04
N ARG A 885 8.02 -22.78 6.38
CA ARG A 885 8.62 -23.57 7.46
C ARG A 885 8.95 -22.60 8.60
N THR A 886 8.15 -22.61 9.65
CA THR A 886 8.32 -21.70 10.79
C THR A 886 9.34 -22.23 11.78
N PRO A 887 10.13 -21.37 12.47
CA PRO A 887 10.91 -21.81 13.62
C PRO A 887 9.97 -22.17 14.80
N ARG A 888 10.48 -22.92 15.79
CA ARG A 888 9.73 -23.19 17.02
C ARG A 888 9.30 -21.89 17.70
N GLY A 889 8.07 -21.87 18.21
CA GLY A 889 7.45 -20.72 18.87
C GLY A 889 6.80 -19.70 17.92
N LEU A 890 6.72 -19.98 16.60
CA LEU A 890 6.06 -19.12 15.62
C LEU A 890 5.14 -19.91 14.70
N VAL A 891 3.97 -19.35 14.41
CA VAL A 891 3.05 -19.83 13.36
C VAL A 891 2.82 -18.76 12.30
N PHE A 892 2.55 -19.22 11.08
CA PHE A 892 2.17 -18.36 9.96
C PHE A 892 0.77 -18.72 9.44
N VAL A 893 -0.08 -17.71 9.25
CA VAL A 893 -1.44 -17.90 8.71
C VAL A 893 -1.72 -16.89 7.59
N PRO A 894 -2.03 -17.32 6.36
CA PRO A 894 -2.41 -16.42 5.29
C PRO A 894 -3.86 -15.94 5.45
N TRP A 895 -4.17 -14.71 5.05
CA TRP A 895 -5.47 -14.07 5.35
C TRP A 895 -6.50 -14.11 4.21
N PHE A 896 -6.27 -14.88 3.14
CA PHE A 896 -7.11 -14.85 1.94
C PHE A 896 -8.48 -15.51 2.11
N ASP A 897 -8.61 -16.39 3.09
CA ASP A 897 -9.82 -17.18 3.29
C ASP A 897 -10.73 -16.48 4.30
N GLU A 898 -11.95 -16.12 3.87
CA GLU A 898 -12.94 -15.51 4.77
C GLU A 898 -13.41 -16.46 5.89
N LYS A 899 -13.21 -17.78 5.74
CA LYS A 899 -13.52 -18.78 6.77
C LYS A 899 -12.48 -18.80 7.89
N VAL A 900 -11.22 -18.48 7.56
CA VAL A 900 -10.11 -18.34 8.50
C VAL A 900 -9.85 -16.84 8.70
N MET A 901 -10.82 -16.16 9.31
CA MET A 901 -10.84 -14.71 9.49
C MET A 901 -9.78 -14.24 10.51
N ILE A 902 -8.50 -14.43 10.18
CA ILE A 902 -7.35 -14.29 11.08
C ILE A 902 -7.19 -12.87 11.64
N ASN A 903 -7.72 -11.86 10.96
CA ASN A 903 -7.70 -10.48 11.46
C ASN A 903 -8.65 -10.23 12.66
N LYS A 904 -9.47 -11.21 13.07
CA LYS A 904 -10.09 -11.23 14.41
C LYS A 904 -9.08 -11.45 15.54
N VAL A 905 -7.91 -12.00 15.21
CA VAL A 905 -6.83 -12.37 16.13
C VAL A 905 -5.72 -11.31 16.14
N CYS A 906 -5.48 -10.64 15.01
CA CYS A 906 -4.48 -9.58 14.88
C CYS A 906 -4.78 -8.37 15.78
N LEU A 907 -3.72 -7.75 16.31
CA LEU A 907 -3.77 -6.51 17.09
C LEU A 907 -3.75 -5.28 16.16
N ASP A 908 -4.53 -4.24 16.46
CA ASP A 908 -4.59 -3.01 15.67
C ASP A 908 -3.57 -1.94 16.10
N ALA A 909 -2.45 -2.35 16.69
CA ALA A 909 -1.30 -1.51 16.96
C ALA A 909 -0.64 -1.06 15.66
N THR A 910 -0.20 0.19 15.62
CA THR A 910 0.37 0.82 14.43
C THR A 910 1.74 1.43 14.70
N CYS A 911 2.50 1.70 13.64
CA CYS A 911 3.60 2.66 13.76
C CYS A 911 3.03 4.04 14.11
N PRO A 912 3.44 4.69 15.22
CA PRO A 912 2.87 5.98 15.61
C PRO A 912 3.14 7.13 14.63
N ILE A 913 4.12 7.00 13.75
CA ILE A 913 4.39 8.00 12.70
C ILE A 913 3.45 7.77 11.52
N SER A 914 3.51 6.59 10.91
CA SER A 914 2.79 6.29 9.67
C SER A 914 1.36 5.81 9.85
N LYS A 915 0.95 5.47 11.07
CA LYS A 915 -0.35 4.89 11.42
C LYS A 915 -0.65 3.58 10.68
N GLN A 916 0.39 2.89 10.22
CA GLN A 916 0.29 1.58 9.57
C GLN A 916 0.27 0.45 10.60
N THR A 917 -0.74 -0.42 10.51
CA THR A 917 -0.91 -1.57 11.42
C THR A 917 0.17 -2.64 11.26
N ASP A 918 0.59 -3.22 12.38
CA ASP A 918 1.51 -4.35 12.44
C ASP A 918 0.76 -5.68 12.43
N TYR A 919 0.72 -6.33 11.27
CA TYR A 919 0.10 -7.64 11.07
C TYR A 919 1.09 -8.81 11.21
N LYS A 920 2.36 -8.50 11.49
CA LYS A 920 3.47 -9.46 11.40
C LYS A 920 3.81 -10.11 12.73
N LYS A 921 3.27 -9.59 13.82
CA LYS A 921 3.52 -10.10 15.16
C LYS A 921 2.37 -9.77 16.12
N CYS A 922 1.85 -10.80 16.77
CA CYS A 922 1.11 -10.73 18.02
C CYS A 922 1.22 -12.10 18.73
N ALA A 923 0.66 -12.24 19.93
CA ALA A 923 0.74 -13.46 20.72
C ALA A 923 -0.57 -14.26 20.62
N VAL A 924 -0.45 -15.56 20.40
CA VAL A 924 -1.57 -16.49 20.32
C VAL A 924 -1.32 -17.74 21.15
N LYS A 925 -2.40 -18.41 21.53
CA LYS A 925 -2.39 -19.80 22.01
C LYS A 925 -3.13 -20.69 21.02
N LEU A 926 -2.70 -21.94 20.98
CA LEU A 926 -3.14 -22.93 19.99
C LEU A 926 -3.60 -24.18 20.71
N TYR A 927 -4.81 -24.64 20.39
CA TYR A 927 -5.40 -25.84 21.00
C TYR A 927 -6.40 -26.52 20.04
N LYS A 928 -6.67 -27.81 20.27
CA LYS A 928 -7.55 -28.60 19.41
C LYS A 928 -8.98 -28.07 19.42
N ALA A 929 -9.64 -28.06 18.25
CA ALA A 929 -10.90 -27.36 18.00
C ALA A 929 -12.19 -28.11 18.27
#